data_AF-A0A8I1SUI3-F1
#
_entry.id   AF-A0A8I1SUI3-F1
#
_cell.length_a   1.000
_cell.length_b   1.000
_cell.length_c   1.000
_cell.angle_alpha   90.00
_cell.angle_beta   90.00
_cell.angle_gamma   90.00
#
_symmetry.space_group_name_H-M   'P 1'
#
loop_
_entity.id
_entity.type
_entity.pdbx_description
1 polymer ?
#
loop_
_entity_poly.entity_id
_entity_poly.type
_entity_poly.pdbx_seq_one_letter_code
_entity_poly.pdbx_strand_id
1 'polypeptide(L)'
;MTRPSPPYPSLLVFGALSLSQSVLAAQAPSALLPSGRLLTPAGQIVETPNFPTQIALSDGHVAVLTGGASKQQNVLRFAAETLQPEGRVGALFAKDKKHAAPGATVAQGDQNGGKADDGEQIIKGQSLFQGLAAGPDGTLYATGGNSDDLLALGSSGNGPLRLLRRYRLQWQPFPRDQYPYQYAGDWQQTRHFYPDSVVIGPHGRHAYVTGMLANSLARIDLQTGVTHYLNVGSYPFAVTLADGGKRLVVSNWGGNGVTIIDRAAWKVLGAVPTGPVLGPRSGAAGAHPTALAAQPDSPNVWVADANLDRLVAVNTQTLKVVRVIDDSPYPGAPPGSYPDALAVSQGKLFVANAGNNDVAVYDLASGKRLALIPTAWYPTAVTVQGNALYVASAKGMGGGPNIHHQWVGNFMQGVLQRIDLRELPIHAPAWTQAALSNNGFSAAQRRQLASENAKAAAWLHGHIQHVVFILRENKTFDEDFGKYAAAGHWADPALNLYGPRELPNLYRMADLGALFVNFYADGEVTSQGHQWTTAGSDSDFLQRTWPLYYSDRGYIANSGWTQSLAPGASDARNPYAIYKNLSALGHWSNPWITYPARLFLFNDLLAHKVSFEDFGEFASRNKIGDISPALRAHLAMDYPAWDRLILDTDRAKVVDNWLRHHPLPRVLYIWLPDDHTAGRHPCLPSPDSYVANNDEATAQVIHSLSKLPGWKHTLVLLTEDDAQSGADHIDAHRTFAVAAGPWVKPGVRVTQHLSQVDLLRTIETVADIPPMSQWDANAHVLSGIWRSTPDAAPYPVLPSLVPMQRNPGVCPADAPFRALPEVVVPGVGQVAQSAPPPAHRYTPTALLKVSGPEQMRQEWLASRGPAAYAAMLAHVQALAKAQRRPASSLIAGQDDD
;
A
#
# COMPACT_ATOMS: atom_id res chain seq x y z
N MET A 1 2.97 -53.66 34.00
CA MET A 1 4.00 -54.32 33.16
C MET A 1 4.29 -53.42 31.98
N THR A 2 5.56 -53.35 31.58
CA THR A 2 6.11 -52.35 30.65
C THR A 2 6.10 -52.84 29.18
N ARG A 3 5.91 -51.90 28.23
CA ARG A 3 6.63 -51.85 26.95
C ARG A 3 6.56 -50.43 26.36
N PRO A 4 7.57 -49.98 25.60
CA PRO A 4 7.88 -48.56 25.46
C PRO A 4 7.38 -47.93 24.14
N SER A 5 7.32 -46.60 24.14
CA SER A 5 7.14 -45.76 22.95
C SER A 5 8.36 -45.87 22.01
N PRO A 6 8.16 -45.85 20.67
CA PRO A 6 9.24 -45.55 19.73
C PRO A 6 9.52 -44.03 19.68
N PRO A 7 10.78 -43.59 19.48
CA PRO A 7 11.09 -42.18 19.32
C PRO A 7 10.78 -41.69 17.90
N TYR A 8 10.13 -40.53 17.79
CA TYR A 8 10.14 -39.74 16.55
C TYR A 8 11.42 -38.88 16.53
N PRO A 9 12.17 -38.84 15.40
CA PRO A 9 13.45 -38.12 15.36
C PRO A 9 13.27 -36.60 15.23
N SER A 10 14.17 -35.88 15.88
CA SER A 10 14.36 -34.43 15.78
C SER A 10 14.98 -34.00 14.42
N LEU A 11 14.99 -32.69 14.19
CA LEU A 11 15.56 -31.96 13.06
C LEU A 11 16.78 -32.61 12.36
N LEU A 12 16.72 -32.70 11.02
CA LEU A 12 17.86 -32.64 10.08
C LEU A 12 17.42 -31.73 8.92
N VAL A 13 18.11 -30.63 8.60
CA VAL A 13 19.45 -30.53 7.95
C VAL A 13 19.41 -30.97 6.48
N PHE A 14 19.88 -30.08 5.60
CA PHE A 14 19.96 -30.27 4.14
C PHE A 14 20.70 -31.57 3.76
N GLY A 15 20.09 -32.38 2.90
CA GLY A 15 20.66 -33.61 2.34
C GLY A 15 20.09 -33.89 0.94
N ALA A 16 20.92 -34.42 0.04
CA ALA A 16 20.64 -34.47 -1.40
C ALA A 16 19.59 -35.52 -1.83
N LEU A 17 19.03 -35.28 -3.03
CA LEU A 17 17.98 -36.04 -3.71
C LEU A 17 18.26 -37.55 -3.89
N SER A 18 17.20 -38.35 -3.72
CA SER A 18 16.69 -39.17 -4.83
C SER A 18 15.20 -39.48 -4.64
N LEU A 19 14.35 -39.09 -5.59
CA LEU A 19 12.94 -39.47 -5.64
C LEU A 19 12.62 -39.95 -7.06
N SER A 20 12.11 -41.18 -7.16
CA SER A 20 11.56 -41.73 -8.40
C SER A 20 10.18 -41.13 -8.69
N GLN A 21 9.88 -40.97 -9.97
CA GLN A 21 8.70 -40.27 -10.45
C GLN A 21 7.38 -41.00 -10.15
N SER A 22 6.36 -40.24 -9.75
CA SER A 22 4.99 -40.51 -10.21
C SER A 22 4.30 -39.18 -10.52
N VAL A 23 3.96 -38.98 -11.80
CA VAL A 23 3.38 -37.73 -12.30
C VAL A 23 1.86 -37.80 -12.18
N LEU A 24 1.33 -37.25 -11.09
CA LEU A 24 0.01 -36.62 -11.12
C LEU A 24 0.25 -35.16 -11.53
N ALA A 25 -0.46 -34.69 -12.55
CA ALA A 25 -0.34 -33.32 -13.02
C ALA A 25 -0.79 -32.36 -11.90
N ALA A 26 0.17 -31.68 -11.26
CA ALA A 26 -0.14 -30.62 -10.31
C ALA A 26 -0.94 -29.54 -11.02
N GLN A 27 -2.07 -29.12 -10.43
CA GLN A 27 -2.80 -27.96 -10.92
C GLN A 27 -1.86 -26.74 -10.87
N ALA A 28 -1.92 -25.91 -11.92
CA ALA A 28 -1.16 -24.66 -11.93
C ALA A 28 -1.58 -23.79 -10.73
N PRO A 29 -0.62 -23.12 -10.06
CA PRO A 29 -0.91 -22.29 -8.90
C PRO A 29 -1.88 -21.17 -9.26
N SER A 30 -2.88 -20.96 -8.42
CA SER A 30 -3.85 -19.87 -8.57
C SER A 30 -4.30 -19.35 -7.21
N ALA A 31 -4.74 -18.08 -7.18
CA ALA A 31 -5.23 -17.42 -5.98
C ALA A 31 -6.25 -16.33 -6.35
N LEU A 32 -7.14 -16.00 -5.42
CA LEU A 32 -8.13 -14.93 -5.56
C LEU A 32 -7.66 -13.71 -4.75
N LEU A 33 -7.70 -12.52 -5.35
CA LEU A 33 -7.35 -11.27 -4.70
C LEU A 33 -8.53 -10.65 -3.93
N PRO A 34 -8.28 -9.71 -2.99
CA PRO A 34 -9.32 -8.93 -2.32
C PRO A 34 -10.33 -8.27 -3.28
N SER A 35 -9.85 -7.77 -4.43
CA SER A 35 -10.67 -7.23 -5.53
C SER A 35 -11.40 -8.28 -6.40
N GLY A 36 -11.49 -9.54 -5.97
CA GLY A 36 -12.16 -10.64 -6.69
C GLY A 36 -11.46 -11.11 -7.97
N ARG A 37 -10.26 -10.61 -8.26
CA ARG A 37 -9.46 -10.96 -9.45
C ARG A 37 -8.66 -12.24 -9.24
N LEU A 38 -8.50 -13.06 -10.28
CA LEU A 38 -7.78 -14.34 -10.22
C LEU A 38 -6.31 -14.17 -10.64
N LEU A 39 -5.39 -14.86 -9.98
CA LEU A 39 -4.00 -15.03 -10.41
C LEU A 39 -3.81 -16.43 -11.02
N THR A 40 -3.10 -16.52 -12.14
CA THR A 40 -2.70 -17.80 -12.77
C THR A 40 -1.32 -17.66 -13.46
N PRO A 41 -0.23 -17.39 -12.71
CA PRO A 41 1.09 -17.10 -13.29
C PRO A 41 1.57 -18.19 -14.27
N ALA A 42 2.10 -17.76 -15.41
CA ALA A 42 2.65 -18.66 -16.42
C ALA A 42 4.10 -19.09 -16.13
N GLY A 43 4.46 -20.31 -16.52
CA GLY A 43 5.82 -20.84 -16.34
C GLY A 43 6.11 -21.35 -14.93
N GLN A 44 7.38 -21.31 -14.52
CA GLN A 44 7.81 -21.73 -13.19
C GLN A 44 7.74 -20.54 -12.21
N ILE A 45 7.31 -20.77 -10.98
CA ILE A 45 7.40 -19.79 -9.88
C ILE A 45 8.22 -20.35 -8.70
N VAL A 46 8.83 -19.44 -7.93
CA VAL A 46 9.35 -19.68 -6.58
C VAL A 46 8.95 -18.50 -5.70
N GLU A 47 8.62 -18.76 -4.43
CA GLU A 47 8.35 -17.71 -3.45
C GLU A 47 9.65 -16.97 -3.08
N THR A 48 9.51 -15.69 -2.75
CA THR A 48 10.57 -14.87 -2.18
C THR A 48 10.06 -14.18 -0.92
N PRO A 49 10.93 -13.65 -0.04
CA PRO A 49 10.50 -12.66 0.94
C PRO A 49 9.74 -11.53 0.25
N ASN A 50 8.83 -10.91 1.01
CA ASN A 50 7.92 -9.85 0.57
C ASN A 50 8.55 -8.73 -0.25
N PHE A 51 7.70 -8.05 -1.05
CA PHE A 51 8.07 -6.88 -1.82
C PHE A 51 9.43 -7.01 -2.53
N PRO A 52 9.61 -8.01 -3.42
CA PRO A 52 10.67 -7.94 -4.40
C PRO A 52 10.52 -6.69 -5.27
N THR A 53 11.62 -5.98 -5.51
CA THR A 53 11.62 -4.69 -6.22
C THR A 53 12.49 -4.65 -7.47
N GLN A 54 13.48 -5.55 -7.59
CA GLN A 54 14.40 -5.58 -8.72
C GLN A 54 15.06 -6.94 -8.94
N ILE A 55 15.39 -7.23 -10.19
CA ILE A 55 16.13 -8.43 -10.63
C ILE A 55 17.44 -8.01 -11.30
N ALA A 56 18.54 -8.68 -10.93
CA ALA A 56 19.81 -8.61 -11.67
C ALA A 56 20.22 -10.01 -12.16
N LEU A 57 20.79 -10.09 -13.36
CA LEU A 57 21.27 -11.32 -13.97
C LEU A 57 22.80 -11.34 -13.96
N SER A 58 23.40 -12.47 -13.56
CA SER A 58 24.86 -12.63 -13.47
C SER A 58 25.22 -14.09 -13.75
N ASP A 59 25.85 -14.37 -14.89
CA ASP A 59 26.52 -15.64 -15.23
C ASP A 59 25.85 -16.92 -14.71
N GLY A 60 24.66 -17.25 -15.23
CA GLY A 60 23.90 -18.44 -14.85
C GLY A 60 23.06 -18.29 -13.58
N HIS A 61 23.11 -17.13 -12.93
CA HIS A 61 22.34 -16.80 -11.72
C HIS A 61 21.37 -15.63 -11.95
N VAL A 62 20.25 -15.67 -11.22
CA VAL A 62 19.30 -14.56 -11.10
C VAL A 62 19.28 -14.10 -9.63
N ALA A 63 19.52 -12.82 -9.40
CA ALA A 63 19.51 -12.19 -8.09
C ALA A 63 18.29 -11.29 -7.94
N VAL A 64 17.66 -11.31 -6.76
CA VAL A 64 16.44 -10.54 -6.47
C VAL A 64 16.61 -9.76 -5.17
N LEU A 65 16.29 -8.47 -5.21
CA LEU A 65 16.20 -7.61 -4.03
C LEU A 65 14.80 -7.73 -3.42
N THR A 66 14.71 -8.04 -2.12
CA THR A 66 13.48 -8.43 -1.40
C THR A 66 13.47 -7.94 0.05
N GLY A 67 12.37 -8.19 0.76
CA GLY A 67 12.18 -7.71 2.14
C GLY A 67 11.89 -6.22 2.18
N GLY A 68 11.35 -5.67 1.08
CA GLY A 68 11.07 -4.24 0.93
C GLY A 68 10.07 -3.71 1.97
N ALA A 69 9.34 -4.59 2.62
CA ALA A 69 8.41 -4.27 3.68
C ALA A 69 8.96 -4.67 5.07
N SER A 70 9.84 -5.66 5.19
CA SER A 70 10.42 -6.05 6.48
C SER A 70 11.47 -5.06 7.02
N LYS A 71 11.86 -5.20 8.30
CA LYS A 71 13.03 -4.50 8.88
C LYS A 71 14.36 -4.97 8.27
N GLN A 72 14.48 -6.26 7.96
CA GLN A 72 15.60 -6.84 7.21
C GLN A 72 15.26 -6.96 5.72
N GLN A 73 16.15 -6.47 4.84
CA GLN A 73 16.08 -6.64 3.40
C GLN A 73 17.09 -7.71 2.99
N ASN A 74 16.87 -8.37 1.86
CA ASN A 74 17.77 -9.41 1.39
C ASN A 74 18.01 -9.31 -0.12
N VAL A 75 19.25 -9.50 -0.54
CA VAL A 75 19.57 -9.87 -1.92
C VAL A 75 19.72 -11.40 -1.94
N LEU A 76 18.76 -12.09 -2.55
CA LEU A 76 18.83 -13.53 -2.78
C LEU A 76 19.46 -13.81 -4.16
N ARG A 77 20.09 -14.97 -4.30
CA ARG A 77 20.57 -15.53 -5.58
C ARG A 77 19.93 -16.89 -5.80
N PHE A 78 19.44 -17.12 -7.00
CA PHE A 78 18.90 -18.38 -7.47
C PHE A 78 19.62 -18.83 -8.75
N ALA A 79 19.68 -20.14 -8.98
CA ALA A 79 20.09 -20.70 -10.26
C ALA A 79 19.10 -20.27 -11.35
N ALA A 80 19.60 -19.63 -12.41
CA ALA A 80 18.73 -19.00 -13.41
C ALA A 80 17.84 -20.00 -14.17
N GLU A 81 18.28 -21.25 -14.36
CA GLU A 81 17.50 -22.26 -15.10
C GLU A 81 16.39 -22.90 -14.27
N THR A 82 16.64 -23.15 -12.98
CA THR A 82 15.80 -24.01 -12.12
C THR A 82 15.11 -23.27 -10.98
N LEU A 83 15.40 -21.98 -10.80
CA LEU A 83 14.97 -21.15 -9.66
C LEU A 83 15.28 -21.75 -8.28
N GLN A 84 16.28 -22.64 -8.18
CA GLN A 84 16.75 -23.15 -6.89
C GLN A 84 17.51 -22.05 -6.14
N PRO A 85 17.23 -21.79 -4.85
CA PRO A 85 17.96 -20.79 -4.07
C PRO A 85 19.39 -21.27 -3.77
N GLU A 86 20.36 -20.38 -3.98
CA GLU A 86 21.81 -20.69 -3.84
C GLU A 86 22.52 -19.83 -2.80
N GLY A 87 21.86 -18.80 -2.28
CA GLY A 87 22.42 -17.93 -1.26
C GLY A 87 21.65 -16.64 -1.07
N ARG A 88 21.93 -15.96 0.04
CA ARG A 88 21.38 -14.67 0.41
C ARG A 88 22.40 -13.84 1.18
N VAL A 89 22.21 -12.52 1.17
CA VAL A 89 22.86 -11.58 2.08
C VAL A 89 21.81 -10.63 2.62
N GLY A 90 21.74 -10.54 3.94
CA GLY A 90 20.79 -9.69 4.67
C GLY A 90 21.35 -8.30 4.93
N ALA A 91 20.48 -7.31 4.97
CA ALA A 91 20.75 -5.94 5.38
C ALA A 91 19.76 -5.56 6.48
N LEU A 92 20.26 -5.17 7.65
CA LEU A 92 19.45 -4.81 8.81
C LEU A 92 19.75 -3.37 9.24
N PHE A 93 18.72 -2.53 9.17
CA PHE A 93 18.79 -1.14 9.61
C PHE A 93 18.24 -1.01 11.03
N ALA A 94 19.10 -0.62 11.97
CA ALA A 94 18.70 -0.21 13.30
C ALA A 94 18.72 1.33 13.39
N LYS A 95 17.62 1.94 13.81
CA LYS A 95 17.57 3.36 14.20
C LYS A 95 18.30 3.57 15.53
N ASP A 96 19.62 3.42 15.53
CA ASP A 96 20.43 3.84 16.67
C ASP A 96 20.27 5.36 16.85
N LYS A 97 19.73 5.79 17.99
CA LYS A 97 19.46 7.20 18.35
C LYS A 97 20.72 8.06 18.53
N LYS A 98 21.87 7.60 18.02
CA LYS A 98 23.17 8.27 18.03
C LYS A 98 23.73 8.28 16.61
N HIS A 99 23.36 9.29 15.82
CA HIS A 99 24.09 9.57 14.60
C HIS A 99 25.55 9.87 14.95
N ALA A 100 26.47 9.09 14.38
CA ALA A 100 27.87 9.48 14.30
C ALA A 100 27.97 10.76 13.46
N ALA A 101 28.74 11.75 13.94
CA ALA A 101 28.85 13.04 13.27
C ALA A 101 29.50 12.92 11.87
N PRO A 102 29.17 13.83 10.93
CA PRO A 102 29.83 13.86 9.63
C PRO A 102 31.35 14.01 9.77
N GLY A 103 32.11 13.08 9.21
CA GLY A 103 33.58 13.10 9.26
C GLY A 103 34.23 12.04 10.16
N ALA A 104 33.46 11.23 10.89
CA ALA A 104 34.01 10.04 11.54
C ALA A 104 34.39 8.99 10.49
N THR A 105 35.68 8.79 10.23
CA THR A 105 36.18 7.59 9.55
C THR A 105 35.83 6.37 10.39
N VAL A 106 34.88 5.55 9.93
CA VAL A 106 34.55 4.27 10.56
C VAL A 106 35.83 3.43 10.62
N ALA A 107 36.24 3.05 11.84
CA ALA A 107 37.43 2.25 12.04
C ALA A 107 37.28 0.88 11.32
N GLN A 108 38.40 0.32 10.85
CA GLN A 108 38.44 -0.93 10.07
C GLN A 108 37.83 -2.18 10.76
N GLY A 109 37.39 -2.09 12.02
CA GLY A 109 36.76 -3.20 12.75
C GLY A 109 35.29 -3.47 12.42
N ASP A 110 34.53 -2.48 11.92
CA ASP A 110 33.06 -2.58 11.78
C ASP A 110 32.58 -3.13 10.41
N GLN A 111 33.50 -3.69 9.63
CA GLN A 111 33.17 -4.34 8.34
C GLN A 111 32.60 -5.76 8.51
N ASN A 112 32.76 -6.35 9.70
CA ASN A 112 32.32 -7.72 9.99
C ASN A 112 30.86 -7.72 10.46
N GLY A 113 29.94 -7.92 9.52
CA GLY A 113 28.57 -8.29 9.81
C GLY A 113 28.49 -9.52 10.72
N GLY A 114 27.40 -9.63 11.50
CA GLY A 114 27.16 -10.83 12.29
C GLY A 114 26.93 -12.04 11.38
N LYS A 115 27.40 -13.22 11.82
CA LYS A 115 26.89 -14.48 11.28
C LYS A 115 25.50 -14.72 11.86
N ALA A 116 24.55 -15.09 11.02
CA ALA A 116 23.41 -15.87 11.47
C ALA A 116 23.82 -17.35 11.64
N ASP A 117 23.02 -18.13 12.36
CA ASP A 117 23.35 -19.53 12.71
C ASP A 117 23.42 -20.48 11.49
N ASP A 118 22.95 -20.05 10.31
CA ASP A 118 22.98 -20.77 9.04
C ASP A 118 24.21 -20.44 8.14
N GLY A 119 25.04 -19.47 8.53
CA GLY A 119 26.17 -18.99 7.72
C GLY A 119 25.86 -17.83 6.77
N GLU A 120 24.66 -17.25 6.82
CA GLU A 120 24.34 -15.95 6.19
C GLU A 120 25.18 -14.81 6.81
N GLN A 121 25.43 -13.76 6.00
CA GLN A 121 25.98 -12.50 6.48
C GLN A 121 24.84 -11.48 6.60
N ILE A 122 24.68 -10.90 7.79
CA ILE A 122 23.79 -9.75 8.00
C ILE A 122 24.64 -8.48 8.10
N ILE A 123 24.44 -7.56 7.17
CA ILE A 123 25.08 -6.25 7.12
C ILE A 123 24.33 -5.32 8.08
N LYS A 124 24.93 -5.01 9.23
CA LYS A 124 24.36 -4.10 10.24
C LYS A 124 24.47 -2.64 9.81
N GLY A 125 23.51 -1.83 10.28
CA GLY A 125 23.41 -0.40 9.98
C GLY A 125 23.01 -0.11 8.53
N GLN A 126 22.42 -1.08 7.85
CA GLN A 126 22.22 -1.06 6.40
C GLN A 126 20.74 -1.20 6.08
N SER A 127 20.19 -0.26 5.33
CA SER A 127 18.92 -0.43 4.63
C SER A 127 19.20 -0.82 3.18
N LEU A 128 18.21 -1.39 2.49
CA LEU A 128 18.18 -1.47 1.03
C LEU A 128 16.85 -0.89 0.52
N PHE A 129 16.83 -0.35 -0.70
CA PHE A 129 15.61 0.20 -1.30
C PHE A 129 15.15 -0.58 -2.54
N GLN A 130 15.40 -0.10 -3.77
CA GLN A 130 14.89 -0.75 -4.98
C GLN A 130 15.96 -1.11 -6.03
N GLY A 131 17.15 -0.53 -5.99
CA GLY A 131 18.18 -0.75 -6.99
C GLY A 131 19.02 -2.00 -6.75
N LEU A 132 19.09 -2.84 -7.78
CA LEU A 132 20.01 -3.97 -7.90
C LEU A 132 20.49 -4.05 -9.36
N ALA A 133 21.81 -4.14 -9.57
CA ALA A 133 22.41 -4.35 -10.89
C ALA A 133 23.60 -5.31 -10.81
N ALA A 134 23.96 -5.97 -11.92
CA ALA A 134 25.17 -6.76 -12.02
C ALA A 134 26.28 -6.00 -12.77
N GLY A 135 27.51 -6.15 -12.31
CA GLY A 135 28.73 -5.80 -13.03
C GLY A 135 29.15 -6.89 -14.02
N PRO A 136 30.05 -6.56 -14.97
CA PRO A 136 30.54 -7.51 -15.98
C PRO A 136 31.49 -8.59 -15.41
N ASP A 137 31.82 -8.51 -14.13
CA ASP A 137 32.60 -9.44 -13.32
C ASP A 137 31.72 -10.34 -12.41
N GLY A 138 30.39 -10.20 -12.52
CA GLY A 138 29.43 -10.87 -11.65
C GLY A 138 29.25 -10.22 -10.26
N THR A 139 29.90 -9.09 -9.98
CA THR A 139 29.65 -8.33 -8.75
C THR A 139 28.25 -7.72 -8.80
N LEU A 140 27.41 -7.99 -7.80
CA LEU A 140 26.10 -7.37 -7.64
C LEU A 140 26.22 -6.03 -6.91
N TYR A 141 25.47 -5.03 -7.35
CA TYR A 141 25.45 -3.69 -6.77
C TYR A 141 24.06 -3.35 -6.27
N ALA A 142 23.91 -3.11 -4.96
CA ALA A 142 22.63 -2.88 -4.30
C ALA A 142 22.57 -1.51 -3.60
N THR A 143 21.47 -0.77 -3.77
CA THR A 143 21.30 0.61 -3.27
C THR A 143 20.70 0.68 -1.87
N GLY A 144 21.26 1.54 -1.03
CA GLY A 144 20.98 1.57 0.41
C GLY A 144 19.78 2.40 0.90
N GLY A 145 19.13 3.23 0.08
CA GLY A 145 18.08 4.14 0.54
C GLY A 145 18.52 4.97 1.76
N ASN A 146 17.86 4.76 2.91
CA ASN A 146 18.16 5.44 4.18
C ASN A 146 19.65 5.39 4.58
N SER A 147 20.36 4.28 4.31
CA SER A 147 21.76 4.18 4.72
C SER A 147 22.73 5.03 3.90
N ASP A 148 22.30 5.67 2.80
CA ASP A 148 23.17 6.42 1.86
C ASP A 148 24.38 5.66 1.29
N ASP A 149 24.32 4.33 1.25
CA ASP A 149 25.42 3.52 0.69
C ASP A 149 25.02 2.87 -0.65
N LEU A 150 25.97 2.71 -1.58
CA LEU A 150 25.92 1.65 -2.59
C LEU A 150 26.78 0.47 -2.10
N LEU A 151 26.24 -0.74 -2.12
CA LEU A 151 26.96 -1.97 -1.76
C LEU A 151 27.45 -2.69 -3.00
N ALA A 152 28.70 -3.13 -3.00
CA ALA A 152 29.18 -4.20 -3.88
C ALA A 152 29.11 -5.53 -3.12
N LEU A 153 28.45 -6.52 -3.70
CA LEU A 153 28.20 -7.84 -3.17
C LEU A 153 28.74 -8.87 -4.16
N GLY A 154 29.36 -9.94 -3.68
CA GLY A 154 29.88 -10.98 -4.57
C GLY A 154 30.08 -12.30 -3.85
N SER A 155 30.62 -13.28 -4.57
CA SER A 155 30.86 -14.63 -4.05
C SER A 155 32.18 -15.20 -4.56
N SER A 156 32.74 -16.14 -3.80
CA SER A 156 33.80 -17.02 -4.28
C SER A 156 33.16 -18.24 -4.96
N GLY A 157 33.02 -18.19 -6.28
CA GLY A 157 32.30 -19.19 -7.07
C GLY A 157 30.83 -19.32 -6.65
N ASN A 158 30.37 -20.55 -6.46
CA ASN A 158 28.99 -20.84 -6.02
C ASN A 158 28.79 -20.63 -4.50
N GLY A 159 29.76 -20.08 -3.77
CA GLY A 159 29.64 -19.79 -2.34
C GLY A 159 28.54 -18.76 -2.01
N PRO A 160 28.31 -18.47 -0.72
CA PRO A 160 27.32 -17.49 -0.29
C PRO A 160 27.70 -16.06 -0.72
N LEU A 161 26.70 -15.21 -0.96
CA LEU A 161 26.91 -13.78 -1.19
C LEU A 161 27.51 -13.11 0.07
N ARG A 162 28.44 -12.19 -0.17
CA ARG A 162 29.16 -11.40 0.85
C ARG A 162 29.32 -9.95 0.42
N LEU A 163 29.36 -9.05 1.39
CA LEU A 163 29.76 -7.66 1.19
C LEU A 163 31.25 -7.57 0.79
N LEU A 164 31.51 -7.03 -0.40
CA LEU A 164 32.86 -6.73 -0.87
C LEU A 164 33.29 -5.30 -0.53
N ARG A 165 32.39 -4.32 -0.70
CA ARG A 165 32.69 -2.89 -0.49
C ARG A 165 31.42 -2.08 -0.27
N ARG A 166 31.53 -1.01 0.54
CA ARG A 166 30.53 0.07 0.60
C ARG A 166 31.08 1.31 -0.10
N TYR A 167 30.25 2.02 -0.85
CA TYR A 167 30.53 3.35 -1.40
C TYR A 167 29.57 4.35 -0.75
N ARG A 168 30.11 5.24 0.09
CA ARG A 168 29.29 6.22 0.80
C ARG A 168 28.85 7.34 -0.14
N LEU A 169 27.55 7.55 -0.24
CA LEU A 169 26.94 8.65 -0.97
C LEU A 169 26.54 9.77 0.01
N GLN A 170 26.47 10.99 -0.51
CA GLN A 170 26.28 12.20 0.28
C GLN A 170 25.39 13.18 -0.47
N TRP A 171 24.45 13.78 0.25
CA TRP A 171 23.70 14.92 -0.27
C TRP A 171 24.65 16.08 -0.61
N GLN A 172 24.38 16.78 -1.72
CA GLN A 172 25.17 17.95 -2.16
C GLN A 172 24.28 19.19 -2.30
N PRO A 173 24.79 20.39 -1.93
CA PRO A 173 24.11 21.64 -2.18
C PRO A 173 24.20 22.04 -3.66
N PHE A 174 23.05 22.23 -4.29
CA PHE A 174 22.93 22.85 -5.62
C PHE A 174 22.48 24.32 -5.49
N PRO A 175 22.62 25.14 -6.54
CA PRO A 175 22.02 26.47 -6.61
C PRO A 175 20.51 26.46 -6.40
N ARG A 176 19.95 27.53 -5.80
CA ARG A 176 18.53 27.59 -5.40
C ARG A 176 17.55 27.53 -6.57
N ASP A 177 17.95 28.10 -7.70
CA ASP A 177 17.28 28.07 -9.01
C ASP A 177 17.29 26.68 -9.67
N GLN A 178 18.08 25.74 -9.15
CA GLN A 178 18.16 24.35 -9.64
C GLN A 178 17.38 23.36 -8.78
N TYR A 179 16.77 23.76 -7.66
CA TYR A 179 15.84 22.90 -6.91
C TYR A 179 14.43 23.04 -7.49
N PRO A 180 13.88 22.03 -8.20
CA PRO A 180 12.59 22.18 -8.86
C PRO A 180 11.41 21.95 -7.92
N TYR A 181 11.66 21.47 -6.70
CA TYR A 181 10.62 21.23 -5.68
C TYR A 181 11.14 21.43 -4.26
N GLN A 182 10.36 22.11 -3.41
CA GLN A 182 10.62 22.23 -1.97
C GLN A 182 9.96 21.08 -1.18
N TYR A 183 10.46 19.86 -1.37
CA TYR A 183 10.28 18.81 -0.37
C TYR A 183 11.61 18.13 -0.11
N ALA A 184 12.11 18.28 1.11
CA ALA A 184 13.34 17.66 1.61
C ALA A 184 13.10 17.09 3.02
N GLY A 185 11.94 16.47 3.23
CA GLY A 185 11.51 15.94 4.52
C GLY A 185 11.40 17.01 5.61
N ASP A 186 11.61 16.60 6.85
CA ASP A 186 11.74 17.50 7.99
C ASP A 186 12.97 18.39 7.83
N TRP A 187 12.76 19.70 7.66
CA TRP A 187 13.83 20.69 7.50
C TRP A 187 14.75 20.81 8.73
N GLN A 188 14.40 20.18 9.86
CA GLN A 188 15.24 20.09 11.07
C GLN A 188 16.10 18.81 11.13
N GLN A 189 16.00 17.89 10.16
CA GLN A 189 16.74 16.62 10.13
C GLN A 189 17.90 16.62 9.12
N THR A 190 18.74 15.59 9.21
CA THR A 190 19.89 15.35 8.31
C THR A 190 19.42 15.24 6.86
N ARG A 191 20.20 15.80 5.92
CA ARG A 191 19.91 15.67 4.47
C ARG A 191 20.55 14.40 3.92
N HIS A 192 19.74 13.59 3.26
CA HIS A 192 20.14 12.28 2.71
C HIS A 192 20.31 12.35 1.18
N PHE A 193 21.18 11.49 0.65
CA PHE A 193 21.24 11.23 -0.79
C PHE A 193 20.07 10.32 -1.21
N TYR A 194 19.81 9.29 -0.39
CA TYR A 194 18.79 8.26 -0.58
C TYR A 194 18.95 7.49 -1.91
N PRO A 195 19.95 6.59 -2.02
CA PRO A 195 20.22 5.79 -3.21
C PRO A 195 19.03 4.91 -3.59
N ASP A 196 18.56 5.02 -4.83
CA ASP A 196 17.37 4.29 -5.31
C ASP A 196 17.68 3.32 -6.46
N SER A 197 18.03 3.78 -7.66
CA SER A 197 18.40 2.93 -8.80
C SER A 197 19.90 2.97 -9.07
N VAL A 198 20.45 1.90 -9.65
CA VAL A 198 21.86 1.81 -10.06
C VAL A 198 22.01 1.18 -11.44
N VAL A 199 22.92 1.70 -12.25
CA VAL A 199 23.41 1.05 -13.48
C VAL A 199 24.93 1.06 -13.54
N ILE A 200 25.53 -0.03 -14.01
CA ILE A 200 26.98 -0.18 -14.14
C ILE A 200 27.44 0.21 -15.55
N GLY A 201 28.43 1.11 -15.60
CA GLY A 201 29.02 1.63 -16.81
C GLY A 201 29.79 0.58 -17.62
N PRO A 202 30.06 0.85 -18.91
CA PRO A 202 30.89 -0.02 -19.75
C PRO A 202 32.22 -0.37 -19.07
N HIS A 203 32.61 -1.64 -19.18
CA HIS A 203 33.81 -2.24 -18.56
C HIS A 203 33.85 -2.20 -17.02
N GLY A 204 32.72 -2.00 -16.33
CA GLY A 204 32.66 -2.11 -14.86
C GLY A 204 33.41 -1.00 -14.10
N ARG A 205 33.85 0.06 -14.78
CA ARG A 205 34.66 1.10 -14.14
C ARG A 205 33.86 2.05 -13.24
N HIS A 206 32.61 2.35 -13.60
CA HIS A 206 31.79 3.32 -12.87
C HIS A 206 30.40 2.77 -12.58
N ALA A 207 29.84 3.10 -11.42
CA ALA A 207 28.40 2.99 -11.16
C ALA A 207 27.73 4.37 -11.27
N TYR A 208 26.49 4.39 -11.73
CA TYR A 208 25.63 5.57 -11.76
C TYR A 208 24.42 5.30 -10.87
N VAL A 209 24.20 6.13 -9.86
CA VAL A 209 23.20 5.88 -8.79
C VAL A 209 22.30 7.09 -8.64
N THR A 210 20.98 6.92 -8.68
CA THR A 210 20.02 8.00 -8.43
C THR A 210 19.87 8.24 -6.93
N GLY A 211 19.81 9.52 -6.54
CA GLY A 211 19.59 9.96 -5.17
C GLY A 211 18.26 10.68 -5.07
N MET A 212 17.20 9.93 -4.71
CA MET A 212 15.82 10.37 -4.77
C MET A 212 15.60 11.66 -3.94
N LEU A 213 16.08 11.69 -2.70
CA LEU A 213 15.91 12.86 -1.81
C LEU A 213 16.93 13.98 -2.06
N ALA A 214 18.00 13.70 -2.81
CA ALA A 214 19.00 14.71 -3.19
C ALA A 214 18.77 15.34 -4.57
N ASN A 215 17.74 14.93 -5.33
CA ASN A 215 17.46 15.42 -6.69
C ASN A 215 18.68 15.30 -7.62
N SER A 216 19.47 14.24 -7.45
CA SER A 216 20.79 14.12 -8.09
C SER A 216 21.15 12.70 -8.53
N LEU A 217 22.12 12.61 -9.45
CA LEU A 217 22.75 11.39 -9.89
C LEU A 217 24.22 11.40 -9.44
N ALA A 218 24.67 10.31 -8.82
CA ALA A 218 26.07 10.08 -8.47
C ALA A 218 26.76 9.24 -9.55
N ARG A 219 28.00 9.59 -9.92
CA ARG A 219 28.94 8.75 -10.66
C ARG A 219 30.08 8.36 -9.75
N ILE A 220 30.17 7.09 -9.43
CA ILE A 220 31.19 6.49 -8.57
C ILE A 220 32.23 5.80 -9.46
N ASP A 221 33.51 6.09 -9.34
CA ASP A 221 34.58 5.24 -9.89
C ASP A 221 34.76 4.03 -8.94
N LEU A 222 34.51 2.82 -9.43
CA LEU A 222 34.34 1.63 -8.59
C LEU A 222 35.68 1.10 -8.04
N GLN A 223 36.81 1.47 -8.67
CA GLN A 223 38.14 1.12 -8.18
C GLN A 223 38.58 2.05 -7.05
N THR A 224 38.44 3.37 -7.23
CA THR A 224 38.92 4.37 -6.26
C THR A 224 37.89 4.69 -5.19
N GLY A 225 36.59 4.65 -5.52
CA GLY A 225 35.49 5.15 -4.70
C GLY A 225 35.22 6.65 -4.84
N VAL A 226 35.97 7.35 -5.70
CA VAL A 226 35.74 8.78 -5.97
C VAL A 226 34.36 8.98 -6.60
N THR A 227 33.58 9.90 -6.04
CA THR A 227 32.19 10.13 -6.44
C THR A 227 31.97 11.58 -6.88
N HIS A 228 31.30 11.75 -8.02
CA HIS A 228 30.86 13.04 -8.53
C HIS A 228 29.34 13.09 -8.60
N TYR A 229 28.74 14.25 -8.31
CA TYR A 229 27.29 14.43 -8.28
C TYR A 229 26.85 15.38 -9.40
N LEU A 230 25.60 15.23 -9.86
CA LEU A 230 24.97 16.07 -10.86
C LEU A 230 23.49 16.23 -10.49
N ASN A 231 22.95 17.45 -10.46
CA ASN A 231 21.51 17.65 -10.31
C ASN A 231 20.81 17.20 -11.61
N VAL A 232 19.74 16.41 -11.48
CA VAL A 232 19.05 15.79 -12.61
C VAL A 232 17.54 16.02 -12.60
N GLY A 233 17.00 16.73 -11.62
CA GLY A 233 15.55 16.94 -11.48
C GLY A 233 14.99 16.34 -10.19
N SER A 234 13.67 16.52 -10.02
CA SER A 234 12.95 16.16 -8.79
C SER A 234 12.69 14.67 -8.67
N TYR A 235 13.09 14.07 -7.54
CA TYR A 235 12.93 12.63 -7.23
C TYR A 235 13.38 11.74 -8.42
N PRO A 236 14.68 11.72 -8.74
CA PRO A 236 15.19 10.80 -9.75
C PRO A 236 15.03 9.36 -9.28
N PHE A 237 14.33 8.57 -10.09
CA PHE A 237 13.97 7.19 -9.77
C PHE A 237 14.87 6.20 -10.52
N ALA A 238 14.53 5.81 -11.75
CA ALA A 238 15.31 4.87 -12.55
C ALA A 238 16.47 5.55 -13.31
N VAL A 239 17.54 4.81 -13.59
CA VAL A 239 18.63 5.24 -14.50
C VAL A 239 19.03 4.12 -15.46
N THR A 240 19.24 4.45 -16.74
CA THR A 240 19.75 3.50 -17.75
C THR A 240 20.81 4.10 -18.67
N LEU A 241 21.60 3.24 -19.30
CA LEU A 241 22.61 3.59 -20.32
C LEU A 241 22.00 3.57 -21.71
N ALA A 242 22.24 4.61 -22.52
CA ALA A 242 21.65 4.78 -23.84
C ALA A 242 22.69 5.17 -24.91
N ASP A 243 22.32 5.03 -26.21
CA ASP A 243 23.16 5.37 -27.37
C ASP A 243 24.56 4.72 -27.28
N GLY A 244 24.59 3.39 -27.22
CA GLY A 244 25.83 2.62 -27.03
C GLY A 244 26.55 2.92 -25.71
N GLY A 245 25.82 3.36 -24.68
CA GLY A 245 26.38 3.81 -23.41
C GLY A 245 27.14 5.14 -23.51
N LYS A 246 26.84 6.01 -24.49
CA LYS A 246 27.34 7.40 -24.53
C LYS A 246 26.54 8.32 -23.61
N ARG A 247 25.26 7.99 -23.37
CA ARG A 247 24.36 8.77 -22.52
C ARG A 247 23.84 7.98 -21.34
N LEU A 248 23.36 8.73 -20.35
CA LEU A 248 22.49 8.24 -19.30
C LEU A 248 21.12 8.90 -19.46
N VAL A 249 20.07 8.15 -19.13
CA VAL A 249 18.70 8.65 -19.01
C VAL A 249 18.25 8.37 -17.59
N VAL A 250 17.70 9.39 -16.94
CA VAL A 250 17.15 9.33 -15.58
C VAL A 250 15.67 9.64 -15.66
N SER A 251 14.82 8.83 -15.02
CA SER A 251 13.40 9.14 -14.87
C SER A 251 13.17 10.00 -13.62
N ASN A 252 12.28 10.98 -13.70
CA ASN A 252 11.98 11.89 -12.59
C ASN A 252 10.56 11.61 -12.12
N TRP A 253 10.44 10.85 -11.05
CA TRP A 253 9.18 10.49 -10.40
C TRP A 253 8.42 11.74 -9.95
N GLY A 254 9.14 12.68 -9.34
CA GLY A 254 8.68 14.02 -8.96
C GLY A 254 8.77 15.01 -10.12
N GLY A 255 8.68 14.52 -11.35
CA GLY A 255 8.62 15.31 -12.58
C GLY A 255 7.61 14.71 -13.56
N ASN A 256 7.68 15.17 -14.80
CA ASN A 256 6.75 14.77 -15.86
C ASN A 256 7.49 14.17 -17.08
N GLY A 257 8.61 13.49 -16.83
CA GLY A 257 9.45 12.90 -17.87
C GLY A 257 10.90 12.66 -17.45
N VAL A 258 11.79 12.57 -18.42
CA VAL A 258 13.17 12.08 -18.25
C VAL A 258 14.24 13.16 -18.44
N THR A 259 15.37 13.02 -17.76
CA THR A 259 16.56 13.86 -17.91
C THR A 259 17.65 13.10 -18.65
N ILE A 260 18.21 13.73 -19.69
CA ILE A 260 19.22 13.14 -20.58
C ILE A 260 20.59 13.74 -20.23
N ILE A 261 21.61 12.89 -20.09
CA ILE A 261 22.95 13.27 -19.60
C ILE A 261 24.02 12.73 -20.55
N ASP A 262 25.03 13.55 -20.84
CA ASP A 262 26.28 13.11 -21.49
C ASP A 262 27.17 12.43 -20.44
N ARG A 263 27.44 11.13 -20.60
CA ARG A 263 28.17 10.33 -19.59
C ARG A 263 29.64 10.73 -19.49
N ALA A 264 30.25 11.14 -20.61
CA ALA A 264 31.68 11.45 -20.69
C ALA A 264 31.94 12.87 -20.16
N ALA A 265 31.20 13.85 -20.69
CA ALA A 265 31.29 15.25 -20.27
C ALA A 265 30.63 15.52 -18.90
N TRP A 266 29.87 14.56 -18.36
CA TRP A 266 29.18 14.63 -17.06
C TRP A 266 28.29 15.87 -16.91
N LYS A 267 27.43 16.10 -17.91
CA LYS A 267 26.54 17.25 -18.01
C LYS A 267 25.12 16.85 -18.43
N VAL A 268 24.12 17.54 -17.89
CA VAL A 268 22.75 17.46 -18.40
C VAL A 268 22.71 18.05 -19.82
N LEU A 269 22.05 17.34 -20.74
CA LEU A 269 21.79 17.78 -22.12
C LEU A 269 20.39 18.42 -22.24
N GLY A 270 19.44 17.96 -21.44
CA GLY A 270 18.09 18.51 -21.35
C GLY A 270 17.11 17.53 -20.69
N ALA A 271 15.89 18.01 -20.43
CA ALA A 271 14.77 17.19 -19.99
C ALA A 271 13.74 17.02 -21.12
N VAL A 272 13.10 15.86 -21.19
CA VAL A 272 12.07 15.53 -22.18
C VAL A 272 10.78 15.15 -21.44
N PRO A 273 9.72 15.96 -21.52
CA PRO A 273 8.41 15.59 -20.99
C PRO A 273 7.84 14.35 -21.70
N THR A 274 7.24 13.44 -20.93
CA THR A 274 6.54 12.25 -21.43
C THR A 274 5.02 12.40 -21.29
N GLY A 275 4.55 13.11 -20.25
CA GLY A 275 3.15 13.45 -20.01
C GLY A 275 2.73 14.89 -20.42
N PRO A 276 1.42 15.19 -20.36
CA PRO A 276 0.90 16.55 -20.60
C PRO A 276 1.30 17.54 -19.50
N VAL A 277 1.51 18.81 -19.86
CA VAL A 277 1.88 19.89 -18.92
C VAL A 277 0.63 20.66 -18.50
N LEU A 278 0.24 20.59 -17.22
CA LEU A 278 -1.07 21.04 -16.74
C LEU A 278 -1.13 22.49 -16.18
N GLY A 279 -0.07 23.30 -16.35
CA GLY A 279 -0.13 24.72 -16.01
C GLY A 279 1.21 25.43 -15.76
N PRO A 280 1.20 26.78 -15.63
CA PRO A 280 2.42 27.59 -15.52
C PRO A 280 3.08 27.59 -14.13
N ARG A 281 2.49 26.93 -13.13
CA ARG A 281 3.08 26.71 -11.79
C ARG A 281 3.16 25.24 -11.41
N SER A 282 2.77 24.33 -12.31
CA SER A 282 2.61 22.93 -11.96
C SER A 282 3.88 22.13 -12.25
N GLY A 283 4.66 21.86 -11.20
CA GLY A 283 5.35 20.57 -11.10
C GLY A 283 4.32 19.47 -10.82
N ALA A 284 3.44 19.20 -11.79
CA ALA A 284 2.34 18.25 -11.61
C ALA A 284 2.83 16.80 -11.70
N ALA A 285 2.28 15.95 -10.84
CA ALA A 285 2.18 14.53 -11.13
C ALA A 285 1.30 14.39 -12.37
N GLY A 286 1.74 13.57 -13.31
CA GLY A 286 1.10 13.40 -14.61
C GLY A 286 1.54 12.10 -15.22
N ALA A 287 2.82 12.02 -15.58
CA ALA A 287 3.43 10.83 -16.16
C ALA A 287 3.67 9.68 -15.16
N HIS A 288 4.36 9.97 -14.04
CA HIS A 288 5.06 8.96 -13.22
C HIS A 288 5.97 8.08 -14.10
N PRO A 289 7.11 8.60 -14.57
CA PRO A 289 8.04 7.84 -15.37
C PRO A 289 8.79 6.82 -14.48
N THR A 290 8.28 5.59 -14.40
CA THR A 290 8.73 4.54 -13.45
C THR A 290 9.95 3.80 -13.97
N ALA A 291 9.85 3.20 -15.15
CA ALA A 291 10.86 2.28 -15.68
C ALA A 291 11.49 2.78 -16.98
N LEU A 292 12.73 2.34 -17.22
CA LEU A 292 13.53 2.70 -18.40
C LEU A 292 14.13 1.45 -19.05
N ALA A 293 13.87 1.24 -20.34
CA ALA A 293 14.56 0.24 -21.14
C ALA A 293 15.22 0.88 -22.37
N ALA A 294 16.55 0.82 -22.43
CA ALA A 294 17.29 1.25 -23.61
C ALA A 294 17.06 0.28 -24.78
N GLN A 295 16.77 0.81 -25.97
CA GLN A 295 16.65 -0.01 -27.16
C GLN A 295 18.06 -0.34 -27.70
N PRO A 296 18.41 -1.62 -27.92
CA PRO A 296 19.67 -2.02 -28.52
C PRO A 296 19.93 -1.32 -29.87
N ASP A 297 21.19 -0.99 -30.12
CA ASP A 297 21.69 -0.34 -31.34
C ASP A 297 20.92 0.91 -31.76
N SER A 298 20.34 1.62 -30.79
CA SER A 298 19.45 2.76 -31.00
C SER A 298 19.74 3.91 -30.02
N PRO A 299 19.53 5.17 -30.42
CA PRO A 299 19.50 6.30 -29.51
C PRO A 299 18.22 6.39 -28.66
N ASN A 300 17.26 5.49 -28.84
CA ASN A 300 15.96 5.53 -28.16
C ASN A 300 15.98 4.80 -26.80
N VAL A 301 15.29 5.36 -25.82
CA VAL A 301 14.95 4.73 -24.53
C VAL A 301 13.43 4.71 -24.39
N TRP A 302 12.90 3.57 -23.99
CA TRP A 302 11.49 3.41 -23.63
C TRP A 302 11.30 3.77 -22.16
N VAL A 303 10.28 4.59 -21.89
CA VAL A 303 9.87 5.05 -20.57
C VAL A 303 8.48 4.50 -20.30
N ALA A 304 8.25 3.94 -19.12
CA ALA A 304 6.91 3.59 -18.65
C ALA A 304 6.35 4.78 -17.85
N ASP A 305 5.21 5.32 -18.29
CA ASP A 305 4.47 6.36 -17.56
C ASP A 305 3.30 5.69 -16.82
N ALA A 306 3.50 5.28 -15.56
CA ALA A 306 2.57 4.41 -14.83
C ALA A 306 1.18 5.03 -14.67
N ASN A 307 1.10 6.31 -14.29
CA ASN A 307 -0.18 7.02 -14.13
C ASN A 307 -0.90 7.29 -15.47
N LEU A 308 -0.24 7.08 -16.61
CA LEU A 308 -0.81 7.34 -17.93
C LEU A 308 -1.24 6.08 -18.69
N ASP A 309 -0.84 4.89 -18.24
CA ASP A 309 -0.87 3.61 -18.99
C ASP A 309 -0.20 3.72 -20.36
N ARG A 310 1.03 4.26 -20.38
CA ARG A 310 1.75 4.55 -21.63
C ARG A 310 3.20 4.12 -21.62
N LEU A 311 3.68 3.77 -22.81
CA LEU A 311 5.07 3.49 -23.11
C LEU A 311 5.58 4.56 -24.08
N VAL A 312 6.52 5.39 -23.64
CA VAL A 312 7.00 6.55 -24.38
C VAL A 312 8.45 6.31 -24.82
N ALA A 313 8.70 6.25 -26.13
CA ALA A 313 10.04 6.17 -26.65
C ALA A 313 10.63 7.59 -26.79
N VAL A 314 11.69 7.87 -26.05
CA VAL A 314 12.46 9.12 -26.08
C VAL A 314 13.75 8.92 -26.86
N ASN A 315 13.95 9.70 -27.92
CA ASN A 315 15.19 9.73 -28.66
C ASN A 315 16.21 10.65 -27.97
N THR A 316 17.28 10.06 -27.44
CA THR A 316 18.25 10.77 -26.59
C THR A 316 19.20 11.69 -27.37
N GLN A 317 19.26 11.59 -28.69
CA GLN A 317 20.07 12.48 -29.55
C GLN A 317 19.33 13.79 -29.85
N THR A 318 18.04 13.69 -30.16
CA THR A 318 17.19 14.83 -30.56
C THR A 318 16.42 15.46 -29.40
N LEU A 319 16.42 14.82 -28.23
CA LEU A 319 15.68 15.21 -27.02
C LEU A 319 14.16 15.31 -27.28
N LYS A 320 13.60 14.31 -27.97
CA LYS A 320 12.18 14.27 -28.37
C LYS A 320 11.56 12.92 -28.09
N VAL A 321 10.28 12.93 -27.74
CA VAL A 321 9.40 11.77 -27.88
C VAL A 321 9.29 11.42 -29.38
N VAL A 322 9.52 10.16 -29.72
CA VAL A 322 9.43 9.64 -31.10
C VAL A 322 8.34 8.60 -31.28
N ARG A 323 7.83 8.02 -30.19
CA ARG A 323 6.71 7.07 -30.21
C ARG A 323 5.99 7.06 -28.86
N VAL A 324 4.69 6.81 -28.90
CA VAL A 324 3.87 6.48 -27.72
C VAL A 324 3.10 5.21 -28.06
N ILE A 325 2.99 4.28 -27.11
CA ILE A 325 2.08 3.14 -27.12
C ILE A 325 1.12 3.30 -25.95
N ASP A 326 -0.16 3.06 -26.20
CA ASP A 326 -1.22 2.92 -25.20
C ASP A 326 -1.21 1.47 -24.69
N ASP A 327 -1.02 1.28 -23.38
CA ASP A 327 -0.86 -0.05 -22.77
C ASP A 327 -2.15 -0.60 -22.14
N SER A 328 -3.26 0.12 -22.30
CA SER A 328 -4.59 -0.27 -21.81
C SER A 328 -4.93 -1.74 -22.18
N PRO A 329 -5.51 -2.55 -21.27
CA PRO A 329 -5.81 -3.96 -21.54
C PRO A 329 -6.82 -4.13 -22.68
N TYR A 330 -7.67 -3.13 -22.89
CA TYR A 330 -8.61 -3.04 -24.01
C TYR A 330 -8.78 -1.59 -24.49
N PRO A 331 -9.23 -1.35 -25.73
CA PRO A 331 -9.43 0.01 -26.24
C PRO A 331 -10.42 0.81 -25.40
N GLY A 332 -9.98 1.99 -24.94
CA GLY A 332 -10.80 2.88 -24.10
C GLY A 332 -11.00 2.39 -22.67
N ALA A 333 -10.10 1.57 -22.13
CA ALA A 333 -10.02 1.39 -20.68
C ALA A 333 -9.68 2.74 -20.01
N PRO A 334 -10.20 3.02 -18.81
CA PRO A 334 -9.66 4.08 -17.96
C PRO A 334 -8.22 3.74 -17.50
N PRO A 335 -7.58 4.59 -16.69
CA PRO A 335 -6.23 4.33 -16.16
C PRO A 335 -6.23 3.25 -15.06
N GLY A 336 -5.17 2.43 -15.00
CA GLY A 336 -5.00 1.43 -13.95
C GLY A 336 -4.08 0.25 -14.29
N SER A 337 -3.43 0.21 -15.45
CA SER A 337 -2.52 -0.89 -15.80
C SER A 337 -1.18 -0.82 -15.09
N TYR A 338 -0.70 0.40 -14.83
CA TYR A 338 0.52 0.70 -14.07
C TYR A 338 1.74 -0.06 -14.61
N PRO A 339 2.22 0.30 -15.82
CA PRO A 339 3.48 -0.22 -16.33
C PRO A 339 4.64 0.20 -15.42
N ASP A 340 5.24 -0.78 -14.75
CA ASP A 340 6.12 -0.59 -13.59
C ASP A 340 7.55 -1.11 -13.81
N ALA A 341 7.76 -1.96 -14.82
CA ALA A 341 9.08 -2.39 -15.27
C ALA A 341 9.12 -2.67 -16.79
N LEU A 342 10.28 -2.43 -17.41
CA LEU A 342 10.49 -2.61 -18.85
C LEU A 342 11.74 -3.45 -19.13
N ALA A 343 11.65 -4.36 -20.12
CA ALA A 343 12.81 -5.03 -20.70
C ALA A 343 12.70 -5.06 -22.23
N VAL A 344 13.82 -4.86 -22.94
CA VAL A 344 13.89 -5.01 -24.40
C VAL A 344 14.77 -6.20 -24.76
N SER A 345 14.25 -7.12 -25.56
CA SER A 345 15.01 -8.27 -26.06
C SER A 345 14.41 -8.82 -27.36
N GLN A 346 15.26 -9.30 -28.29
CA GLN A 346 14.85 -9.97 -29.53
C GLN A 346 13.74 -9.23 -30.34
N GLY A 347 13.89 -7.92 -30.49
CA GLY A 347 12.92 -7.06 -31.20
C GLY A 347 11.58 -6.85 -30.48
N LYS A 348 11.49 -7.20 -29.20
CA LYS A 348 10.28 -7.06 -28.37
C LYS A 348 10.53 -6.15 -27.17
N LEU A 349 9.46 -5.48 -26.74
CA LEU A 349 9.36 -4.78 -25.47
C LEU A 349 8.45 -5.59 -24.55
N PHE A 350 8.96 -5.95 -23.38
CA PHE A 350 8.24 -6.61 -22.31
C PHE A 350 7.94 -5.56 -21.24
N VAL A 351 6.69 -5.50 -20.80
CA VAL A 351 6.19 -4.51 -19.83
C VAL A 351 5.51 -5.23 -18.69
N ALA A 352 6.00 -5.07 -17.47
CA ALA A 352 5.28 -5.53 -16.28
C ALA A 352 4.19 -4.54 -15.91
N ASN A 353 2.93 -4.96 -15.97
CA ASN A 353 1.77 -4.17 -15.58
C ASN A 353 1.36 -4.53 -14.15
N ALA A 354 1.79 -3.71 -13.20
CA ALA A 354 1.56 -3.92 -11.77
C ALA A 354 0.07 -3.99 -11.43
N GLY A 355 -0.75 -3.18 -12.09
CA GLY A 355 -2.19 -3.22 -11.95
C GLY A 355 -2.80 -4.49 -12.54
N ASN A 356 -2.50 -4.78 -13.81
CA ASN A 356 -3.13 -5.88 -14.56
C ASN A 356 -2.66 -7.29 -14.16
N ASN A 357 -1.58 -7.43 -13.38
CA ASN A 357 -0.96 -8.75 -13.11
C ASN A 357 -0.60 -9.50 -14.40
N ASP A 358 -0.02 -8.78 -15.36
CA ASP A 358 0.49 -9.35 -16.60
C ASP A 358 1.84 -8.76 -17.02
N VAL A 359 2.53 -9.47 -17.93
CA VAL A 359 3.55 -8.89 -18.78
C VAL A 359 2.99 -8.72 -20.19
N ALA A 360 2.78 -7.47 -20.61
CA ALA A 360 2.46 -7.16 -21.99
C ALA A 360 3.71 -7.29 -22.88
N VAL A 361 3.55 -7.93 -24.05
CA VAL A 361 4.63 -8.11 -25.02
C VAL A 361 4.30 -7.37 -26.31
N TYR A 362 5.12 -6.40 -26.68
CA TYR A 362 5.00 -5.62 -27.91
C TYR A 362 6.10 -5.96 -28.91
N ASP A 363 5.76 -6.05 -30.19
CA ASP A 363 6.74 -6.00 -31.27
C ASP A 363 7.26 -4.55 -31.42
N LEU A 364 8.57 -4.33 -31.32
CA LEU A 364 9.14 -2.97 -31.31
C LEU A 364 8.98 -2.22 -32.65
N ALA A 365 9.01 -2.94 -33.77
CA ALA A 365 8.91 -2.35 -35.09
C ALA A 365 7.49 -1.84 -35.35
N SER A 366 6.50 -2.72 -35.30
CA SER A 366 5.10 -2.39 -35.52
C SER A 366 4.44 -1.69 -34.33
N GLY A 367 4.93 -1.87 -33.11
CA GLY A 367 4.29 -1.46 -31.85
C GLY A 367 3.01 -2.24 -31.54
N LYS A 368 2.78 -3.37 -32.21
CA LYS A 368 1.59 -4.21 -31.99
C LYS A 368 1.80 -5.07 -30.74
N ARG A 369 0.79 -5.13 -29.87
CA ARG A 369 0.74 -6.11 -28.78
C ARG A 369 0.63 -7.53 -29.34
N LEU A 370 1.56 -8.39 -28.96
CA LEU A 370 1.67 -9.79 -29.36
C LEU A 370 0.99 -10.71 -28.34
N ALA A 371 1.13 -10.41 -27.05
CA ALA A 371 0.57 -11.20 -25.95
C ALA A 371 0.39 -10.36 -24.68
N LEU A 372 -0.41 -10.87 -23.75
CA LEU A 372 -0.31 -10.62 -22.32
C LEU A 372 0.07 -11.95 -21.65
N ILE A 373 1.09 -11.96 -20.78
CA ILE A 373 1.53 -13.15 -20.04
C ILE A 373 1.07 -13.02 -18.59
N PRO A 374 0.20 -13.89 -18.06
CA PRO A 374 -0.23 -13.82 -16.66
C PRO A 374 0.94 -13.89 -15.66
N THR A 375 0.87 -13.05 -14.62
CA THR A 375 1.83 -13.05 -13.51
C THR A 375 1.16 -13.32 -12.16
N ALA A 376 1.98 -13.34 -11.11
CA ALA A 376 1.56 -13.11 -9.74
C ALA A 376 1.21 -11.61 -9.52
N TRP A 377 0.74 -11.25 -8.32
CA TRP A 377 0.21 -9.93 -8.00
C TRP A 377 1.29 -8.84 -7.93
N TYR A 378 1.02 -7.75 -8.63
CA TYR A 378 1.83 -6.54 -8.63
C TYR A 378 3.27 -6.78 -9.14
N PRO A 379 3.45 -7.18 -10.42
CA PRO A 379 4.78 -7.35 -11.03
C PRO A 379 5.57 -6.03 -11.07
N THR A 380 6.68 -5.97 -10.34
CA THR A 380 7.50 -4.75 -10.10
C THR A 380 8.82 -4.71 -10.84
N ALA A 381 9.29 -5.85 -11.36
CA ALA A 381 10.54 -5.98 -12.09
C ALA A 381 10.46 -7.05 -13.17
N VAL A 382 11.09 -6.79 -14.33
CA VAL A 382 11.15 -7.72 -15.46
C VAL A 382 12.52 -7.67 -16.13
N THR A 383 13.06 -8.82 -16.53
CA THR A 383 14.32 -8.91 -17.28
C THR A 383 14.37 -10.16 -18.15
N VAL A 384 15.25 -10.19 -19.17
CA VAL A 384 15.35 -11.29 -20.15
C VAL A 384 16.79 -11.75 -20.30
N GLN A 385 17.02 -13.06 -20.19
CA GLN A 385 18.31 -13.70 -20.49
C GLN A 385 18.13 -14.79 -21.54
N GLY A 386 18.71 -14.59 -22.73
CA GLY A 386 18.55 -15.55 -23.83
C GLY A 386 17.06 -15.74 -24.19
N ASN A 387 16.52 -16.92 -23.87
CA ASN A 387 15.11 -17.28 -24.06
C ASN A 387 14.31 -17.34 -22.74
N ALA A 388 14.86 -16.92 -21.60
CA ALA A 388 14.14 -16.87 -20.34
C ALA A 388 13.72 -15.43 -20.00
N LEU A 389 12.44 -15.24 -19.70
CA LEU A 389 11.86 -14.03 -19.12
C LEU A 389 11.72 -14.25 -17.61
N TYR A 390 12.25 -13.33 -16.81
CA TYR A 390 12.10 -13.32 -15.35
C TYR A 390 11.22 -12.16 -14.94
N VAL A 391 10.28 -12.42 -14.03
CA VAL A 391 9.36 -11.42 -13.48
C VAL A 391 9.36 -11.55 -11.97
N ALA A 392 9.46 -10.43 -11.25
CA ALA A 392 9.30 -10.41 -9.80
C ALA A 392 8.01 -9.65 -9.45
N SER A 393 7.22 -10.21 -8.54
CA SER A 393 5.89 -9.70 -8.17
C SER A 393 5.85 -9.39 -6.68
N ALA A 394 5.61 -8.12 -6.33
CA ALA A 394 5.80 -7.59 -4.99
C ALA A 394 4.87 -8.23 -3.95
N LYS A 395 3.64 -8.53 -4.36
CA LYS A 395 2.57 -9.07 -3.50
C LYS A 395 2.28 -10.56 -3.76
N GLY A 396 3.13 -11.20 -4.57
CA GLY A 396 3.13 -12.64 -4.84
C GLY A 396 1.74 -13.21 -5.15
N MET A 397 1.36 -14.30 -4.49
CA MET A 397 0.09 -14.98 -4.76
C MET A 397 -1.12 -14.39 -4.00
N GLY A 398 -1.05 -13.12 -3.60
CA GLY A 398 -1.90 -12.61 -2.52
C GLY A 398 -1.19 -12.74 -1.18
N GLY A 399 -1.60 -11.92 -0.22
CA GLY A 399 -1.22 -12.20 1.17
C GLY A 399 -1.90 -13.45 1.72
N GLY A 400 -3.11 -13.74 1.23
CA GLY A 400 -4.04 -14.59 1.96
C GLY A 400 -4.20 -14.06 3.38
N PRO A 401 -4.46 -14.95 4.35
CA PRO A 401 -4.52 -14.56 5.76
C PRO A 401 -3.18 -14.84 6.50
N ASN A 402 -2.96 -14.25 7.70
CA ASN A 402 -1.64 -14.12 8.40
C ASN A 402 -1.50 -14.84 9.80
N ILE A 403 -0.33 -15.38 10.23
CA ILE A 403 -0.14 -15.90 11.63
C ILE A 403 1.19 -15.70 12.29
N HIS A 404 2.31 -15.57 11.56
CA HIS A 404 3.63 -15.78 12.20
C HIS A 404 4.06 -14.54 12.94
N HIS A 405 3.08 -13.98 13.61
CA HIS A 405 3.18 -12.79 14.33
C HIS A 405 3.54 -11.65 13.28
N GLN A 406 3.11 -11.80 12.01
CA GLN A 406 3.50 -10.95 10.90
C GLN A 406 2.70 -9.63 10.80
N TRP A 407 3.42 -8.55 10.55
CA TRP A 407 2.87 -7.29 10.03
C TRP A 407 2.42 -7.44 8.56
N VAL A 408 1.64 -6.50 8.02
CA VAL A 408 0.95 -6.68 6.73
C VAL A 408 1.89 -6.92 5.54
N GLY A 409 2.95 -6.15 5.41
CA GLY A 409 3.97 -6.43 4.41
C GLY A 409 4.83 -7.65 4.70
N ASN A 410 4.77 -8.29 5.87
CA ASN A 410 5.49 -9.55 6.14
C ASN A 410 4.72 -10.80 5.66
N PHE A 411 3.39 -10.74 5.49
CA PHE A 411 2.60 -11.91 5.07
C PHE A 411 2.40 -12.03 3.55
N MET A 412 2.36 -10.91 2.82
CA MET A 412 2.49 -10.89 1.35
C MET A 412 3.89 -11.34 0.91
N GLN A 413 4.10 -12.65 0.77
CA GLN A 413 5.33 -13.15 0.15
C GLN A 413 5.45 -12.65 -1.29
N GLY A 414 6.67 -12.44 -1.75
CA GLY A 414 6.93 -12.13 -3.15
C GLY A 414 6.96 -13.40 -4.00
N VAL A 415 6.96 -13.23 -5.32
CA VAL A 415 7.18 -14.33 -6.27
C VAL A 415 8.24 -13.93 -7.29
N LEU A 416 9.18 -14.83 -7.56
CA LEU A 416 10.01 -14.84 -8.76
C LEU A 416 9.46 -15.87 -9.75
N GLN A 417 9.13 -15.42 -10.94
CA GLN A 417 8.55 -16.21 -12.04
C GLN A 417 9.55 -16.29 -13.20
N ARG A 418 9.62 -17.45 -13.86
CA ARG A 418 10.45 -17.73 -15.05
C ARG A 418 9.61 -18.34 -16.17
N ILE A 419 9.62 -17.69 -17.32
CA ILE A 419 8.87 -18.10 -18.52
C ILE A 419 9.84 -18.39 -19.66
N ASP A 420 9.64 -19.50 -20.39
CA ASP A 420 10.40 -19.80 -21.60
C ASP A 420 9.78 -19.10 -22.81
N LEU A 421 10.50 -18.14 -23.38
CA LEU A 421 10.06 -17.34 -24.52
C LEU A 421 9.96 -18.15 -25.82
N ARG A 422 10.46 -19.40 -25.86
CA ARG A 422 10.20 -20.33 -26.98
C ARG A 422 8.75 -20.80 -27.02
N GLU A 423 8.06 -20.79 -25.89
CA GLU A 423 6.64 -21.17 -25.78
C GLU A 423 5.71 -20.01 -26.17
N LEU A 424 6.18 -18.76 -26.11
CA LEU A 424 5.38 -17.56 -26.37
C LEU A 424 4.60 -17.61 -27.70
N PRO A 425 5.16 -18.03 -28.85
CA PRO A 425 4.40 -18.10 -30.11
C PRO A 425 3.23 -19.10 -30.08
N ILE A 426 3.31 -20.13 -29.21
CA ILE A 426 2.32 -21.19 -29.07
C ILE A 426 1.25 -20.79 -28.05
N HIS A 427 1.67 -20.18 -26.93
CA HIS A 427 0.77 -19.87 -25.80
C HIS A 427 0.22 -18.45 -25.79
N ALA A 428 0.74 -17.51 -26.59
CA ALA A 428 0.29 -16.12 -26.63
C ALA A 428 -1.25 -15.93 -26.66
N PRO A 429 -2.06 -16.66 -27.45
CA PRO A 429 -3.51 -16.51 -27.43
C PRO A 429 -4.13 -16.96 -26.09
N ALA A 430 -3.69 -18.09 -25.55
CA ALA A 430 -4.20 -18.66 -24.31
C ALA A 430 -3.81 -17.83 -23.08
N TRP A 431 -2.55 -17.39 -23.00
CA TRP A 431 -2.05 -16.48 -21.97
C TRP A 431 -2.78 -15.13 -22.02
N THR A 432 -2.99 -14.57 -23.22
CA THR A 432 -3.75 -13.31 -23.36
C THR A 432 -5.19 -13.46 -22.92
N GLN A 433 -5.84 -14.57 -23.27
CA GLN A 433 -7.20 -14.86 -22.79
C GLN A 433 -7.25 -15.05 -21.28
N ALA A 434 -6.27 -15.74 -20.68
CA ALA A 434 -6.17 -15.90 -19.23
C ALA A 434 -6.00 -14.55 -18.52
N ALA A 435 -5.00 -13.74 -18.91
CA ALA A 435 -4.75 -12.42 -18.32
C ALA A 435 -5.99 -11.51 -18.37
N LEU A 436 -6.68 -11.47 -19.52
CA LEU A 436 -7.92 -10.69 -19.66
C LEU A 436 -9.08 -11.27 -18.83
N SER A 437 -9.22 -12.59 -18.73
CA SER A 437 -10.34 -13.22 -18.00
C SER A 437 -10.16 -13.09 -16.48
N ASN A 438 -8.92 -13.26 -16.02
CA ASN A 438 -8.48 -13.14 -14.63
C ASN A 438 -8.82 -11.80 -13.99
N ASN A 439 -8.70 -10.72 -14.77
CA ASN A 439 -8.97 -9.35 -14.32
C ASN A 439 -10.38 -8.84 -14.70
N GLY A 440 -11.26 -9.69 -15.26
CA GLY A 440 -12.59 -9.28 -15.71
C GLY A 440 -12.62 -8.49 -17.03
N PHE A 441 -11.47 -8.28 -17.68
CA PHE A 441 -11.32 -7.46 -18.88
C PHE A 441 -11.84 -8.11 -20.18
N SER A 442 -12.19 -9.39 -20.18
CA SER A 442 -12.70 -10.06 -21.38
C SER A 442 -13.97 -9.36 -21.89
N ALA A 443 -14.14 -9.30 -23.22
CA ALA A 443 -15.28 -8.62 -23.83
C ALA A 443 -16.64 -9.26 -23.46
N ALA A 444 -16.65 -10.51 -22.99
CA ALA A 444 -17.85 -11.16 -22.48
C ALA A 444 -18.20 -10.66 -21.07
N GLN A 445 -17.24 -10.73 -20.14
CA GLN A 445 -17.41 -10.24 -18.75
C GLN A 445 -17.82 -8.76 -18.73
N ARG A 446 -17.10 -7.89 -19.46
CA ARG A 446 -17.43 -6.45 -19.48
C ARG A 446 -18.82 -6.14 -20.05
N ARG A 447 -19.30 -6.89 -21.06
CA ARG A 447 -20.68 -6.74 -21.56
C ARG A 447 -21.73 -7.22 -20.57
N GLN A 448 -21.45 -8.31 -19.86
CA GLN A 448 -22.33 -8.82 -18.81
C GLN A 448 -22.42 -7.81 -17.66
N LEU A 449 -21.28 -7.40 -17.11
CA LEU A 449 -21.19 -6.40 -16.05
C LEU A 449 -21.89 -5.10 -16.44
N ALA A 450 -21.64 -4.57 -17.65
CA ALA A 450 -22.32 -3.37 -18.13
C ALA A 450 -23.86 -3.55 -18.19
N SER A 451 -24.36 -4.74 -18.56
CA SER A 451 -25.80 -5.03 -18.56
C SER A 451 -26.39 -5.19 -17.14
N GLU A 452 -25.61 -5.64 -16.17
CA GLU A 452 -26.00 -5.77 -14.77
C GLU A 452 -26.00 -4.39 -14.09
N ASN A 453 -24.90 -3.65 -14.23
CA ASN A 453 -24.74 -2.29 -13.75
C ASN A 453 -25.77 -1.33 -14.36
N ALA A 454 -26.15 -1.46 -15.65
CA ALA A 454 -27.21 -0.65 -16.24
C ALA A 454 -28.59 -0.88 -15.58
N LYS A 455 -28.90 -2.10 -15.14
CA LYS A 455 -30.15 -2.41 -14.41
C LYS A 455 -30.11 -1.83 -12.99
N ALA A 456 -28.97 -1.97 -12.32
CA ALA A 456 -28.76 -1.41 -10.98
C ALA A 456 -28.81 0.13 -11.00
N ALA A 457 -28.13 0.77 -11.97
CA ALA A 457 -28.15 2.21 -12.20
C ALA A 457 -29.56 2.74 -12.48
N ALA A 458 -30.30 2.11 -13.40
CA ALA A 458 -31.68 2.51 -13.69
C ALA A 458 -32.60 2.41 -12.46
N TRP A 459 -32.36 1.44 -11.57
CA TRP A 459 -33.06 1.38 -10.29
C TRP A 459 -32.57 2.50 -9.34
N LEU A 460 -31.27 2.71 -9.17
CA LEU A 460 -30.71 3.74 -8.30
C LEU A 460 -31.19 5.15 -8.70
N HIS A 461 -31.09 5.53 -9.98
CA HIS A 461 -31.52 6.83 -10.49
C HIS A 461 -33.02 7.10 -10.28
N GLY A 462 -33.85 6.05 -10.23
CA GLY A 462 -35.29 6.17 -9.96
C GLY A 462 -35.66 6.37 -8.49
N HIS A 463 -34.76 6.04 -7.55
CA HIS A 463 -35.09 5.92 -6.12
C HIS A 463 -34.15 6.68 -5.18
N ILE A 464 -32.87 6.82 -5.52
CA ILE A 464 -31.80 7.41 -4.72
C ILE A 464 -31.33 8.73 -5.36
N GLN A 465 -31.28 9.79 -4.56
CA GLN A 465 -30.82 11.14 -4.95
C GLN A 465 -29.63 11.61 -4.12
N HIS A 466 -29.29 10.89 -3.04
CA HIS A 466 -28.21 11.21 -2.13
C HIS A 466 -27.51 9.93 -1.70
N VAL A 467 -26.18 9.91 -1.75
CA VAL A 467 -25.37 8.87 -1.12
C VAL A 467 -24.51 9.48 -0.02
N VAL A 468 -24.55 8.87 1.16
CA VAL A 468 -23.69 9.21 2.30
C VAL A 468 -22.72 8.06 2.48
N PHE A 469 -21.43 8.35 2.40
CA PHE A 469 -20.37 7.41 2.70
C PHE A 469 -19.75 7.79 4.05
N ILE A 470 -19.75 6.83 4.97
CA ILE A 470 -19.13 6.97 6.29
C ILE A 470 -17.92 6.03 6.32
N LEU A 471 -16.74 6.60 6.56
CA LEU A 471 -15.49 5.87 6.74
C LEU A 471 -15.15 5.76 8.22
N ARG A 472 -14.75 4.56 8.62
CA ARG A 472 -14.26 4.16 9.96
C ARG A 472 -12.84 3.59 9.88
N GLU A 473 -12.20 3.32 11.02
CA GLU A 473 -10.83 2.79 11.06
C GLU A 473 -10.55 1.75 12.16
N ASN A 474 -9.63 0.84 11.94
CA ASN A 474 -9.62 -0.12 10.85
C ASN A 474 -9.95 -1.45 11.54
N LYS A 475 -10.86 -2.28 11.05
CA LYS A 475 -11.26 -3.54 11.73
C LYS A 475 -11.50 -4.66 10.74
N THR A 476 -11.17 -5.89 11.16
CA THR A 476 -11.60 -7.09 10.42
C THR A 476 -13.08 -7.37 10.63
N PHE A 477 -13.67 -8.21 9.77
CA PHE A 477 -15.07 -8.61 9.94
C PHE A 477 -15.28 -9.35 11.26
N ASP A 478 -14.40 -10.28 11.63
CA ASP A 478 -14.59 -11.09 12.84
C ASP A 478 -14.40 -10.29 14.13
N GLU A 479 -13.56 -9.25 14.15
CA GLU A 479 -13.36 -8.41 15.33
C GLU A 479 -14.66 -7.74 15.79
N ASP A 480 -15.43 -7.17 14.85
CA ASP A 480 -16.67 -6.44 15.12
C ASP A 480 -17.93 -7.32 15.02
N PHE A 481 -17.95 -8.33 14.14
CA PHE A 481 -19.13 -9.16 13.87
C PHE A 481 -18.99 -10.64 14.23
N GLY A 482 -17.89 -11.11 14.82
CA GLY A 482 -17.67 -12.54 15.12
C GLY A 482 -18.77 -13.21 15.96
N LYS A 483 -19.48 -12.48 16.83
CA LYS A 483 -20.63 -12.97 17.62
C LYS A 483 -21.99 -12.70 16.97
N TYR A 484 -22.05 -12.16 15.75
CA TYR A 484 -23.31 -11.91 15.04
C TYR A 484 -23.88 -13.21 14.47
N ALA A 485 -24.71 -13.90 15.27
CA ALA A 485 -25.25 -15.21 14.95
C ALA A 485 -25.95 -15.31 13.57
N ALA A 486 -26.49 -14.21 13.04
CA ALA A 486 -27.14 -14.18 11.74
C ALA A 486 -26.17 -14.19 10.53
N ALA A 487 -24.86 -13.97 10.75
CA ALA A 487 -23.82 -14.21 9.76
C ALA A 487 -23.46 -15.70 9.62
N GLY A 488 -23.76 -16.53 10.62
CA GLY A 488 -23.52 -17.97 10.57
C GLY A 488 -22.04 -18.31 10.38
N HIS A 489 -21.69 -19.06 9.34
CA HIS A 489 -20.31 -19.45 9.06
C HIS A 489 -19.39 -18.30 8.61
N TRP A 490 -19.93 -17.11 8.37
CA TRP A 490 -19.14 -15.92 8.04
C TRP A 490 -18.57 -15.22 9.29
N ALA A 491 -18.86 -15.68 10.50
CA ALA A 491 -18.44 -15.05 11.75
C ALA A 491 -17.82 -16.07 12.71
N ASP A 492 -16.64 -15.76 13.27
CA ASP A 492 -16.02 -16.56 14.34
C ASP A 492 -16.13 -15.89 15.72
N PRO A 493 -16.97 -16.42 16.64
CA PRO A 493 -17.14 -15.86 17.99
C PRO A 493 -15.87 -15.82 18.86
N ALA A 494 -14.85 -16.60 18.53
CA ALA A 494 -13.57 -16.63 19.25
C ALA A 494 -12.61 -15.50 18.81
N LEU A 495 -12.79 -14.96 17.61
CA LEU A 495 -12.07 -13.79 17.09
C LEU A 495 -12.75 -12.46 17.44
N ASN A 496 -14.00 -12.49 17.90
CA ASN A 496 -14.76 -11.31 18.26
C ASN A 496 -14.12 -10.49 19.40
N LEU A 497 -13.48 -9.39 19.04
CA LEU A 497 -12.96 -8.37 19.95
C LEU A 497 -14.08 -7.48 20.51
N TYR A 498 -14.90 -6.87 19.66
CA TYR A 498 -16.02 -5.97 20.01
C TYR A 498 -17.37 -6.62 19.69
N GLY A 499 -18.41 -6.40 20.50
CA GLY A 499 -19.72 -7.04 20.30
C GLY A 499 -20.88 -6.13 20.67
N PRO A 500 -22.10 -6.66 20.86
CA PRO A 500 -23.31 -5.85 21.09
C PRO A 500 -23.30 -4.94 22.32
N ARG A 501 -22.28 -5.06 23.20
CA ARG A 501 -22.02 -4.12 24.30
C ARG A 501 -21.30 -2.87 23.81
N GLU A 502 -20.27 -3.03 22.99
CA GLU A 502 -19.46 -1.94 22.47
C GLU A 502 -20.03 -1.35 21.16
N LEU A 503 -20.72 -2.19 20.37
CA LEU A 503 -21.23 -1.88 19.03
C LEU A 503 -22.76 -2.09 18.88
N PRO A 504 -23.61 -1.60 19.82
CA PRO A 504 -25.05 -1.84 19.75
C PRO A 504 -25.68 -1.27 18.48
N ASN A 505 -25.21 -0.14 17.95
CA ASN A 505 -25.79 0.48 16.76
C ASN A 505 -25.32 -0.18 15.47
N LEU A 506 -24.08 -0.62 15.35
CA LEU A 506 -23.57 -1.34 14.18
C LEU A 506 -24.29 -2.70 14.00
N TYR A 507 -24.47 -3.46 15.08
CA TYR A 507 -25.31 -4.66 15.08
C TYR A 507 -26.76 -4.33 14.66
N ARG A 508 -27.30 -3.20 15.14
CA ARG A 508 -28.62 -2.72 14.74
C ARG A 508 -28.69 -2.30 13.27
N MET A 509 -27.62 -1.74 12.71
CA MET A 509 -27.52 -1.43 11.27
C MET A 509 -27.52 -2.72 10.44
N ALA A 510 -26.82 -3.76 10.88
CA ALA A 510 -26.85 -5.07 10.21
C ALA A 510 -28.24 -5.72 10.23
N ASP A 511 -28.99 -5.59 11.34
CA ASP A 511 -30.39 -6.06 11.45
C ASP A 511 -31.38 -5.25 10.60
N LEU A 512 -31.20 -3.92 10.48
CA LEU A 512 -32.14 -3.01 9.80
C LEU A 512 -31.79 -2.75 8.33
N GLY A 513 -30.55 -3.01 7.91
CA GLY A 513 -30.01 -2.76 6.58
C GLY A 513 -29.51 -4.02 5.89
N ALA A 514 -28.44 -3.89 5.12
CA ALA A 514 -27.75 -4.99 4.46
C ALA A 514 -26.30 -5.07 4.94
N LEU A 515 -25.93 -6.16 5.61
CA LEU A 515 -24.56 -6.46 6.01
C LEU A 515 -23.83 -7.22 4.90
N PHE A 516 -22.63 -6.78 4.56
CA PHE A 516 -21.77 -7.39 3.58
C PHE A 516 -20.77 -8.28 4.32
N VAL A 517 -20.98 -9.59 4.24
CA VAL A 517 -20.24 -10.61 5.04
C VAL A 517 -19.03 -11.19 4.32
N ASN A 518 -18.93 -10.90 3.02
CA ASN A 518 -17.87 -11.31 2.12
C ASN A 518 -17.25 -10.07 1.44
N PHE A 519 -16.81 -9.13 2.28
CA PHE A 519 -16.39 -7.78 1.88
C PHE A 519 -14.92 -7.53 2.22
N TYR A 520 -14.21 -6.83 1.35
CA TYR A 520 -12.76 -6.70 1.43
C TYR A 520 -12.27 -5.25 1.33
N ALA A 521 -11.24 -4.92 2.10
CA ALA A 521 -10.44 -3.73 1.86
C ALA A 521 -9.49 -3.97 0.67
N ASP A 522 -9.33 -2.96 -0.19
CA ASP A 522 -8.41 -3.02 -1.33
C ASP A 522 -7.00 -2.50 -0.96
N GLY A 523 -6.91 -1.66 0.09
CA GLY A 523 -5.65 -1.20 0.68
C GLY A 523 -5.12 -2.15 1.77
N GLU A 524 -3.79 -2.25 1.87
CA GLU A 524 -3.14 -3.08 2.89
C GLU A 524 -2.83 -2.34 4.20
N VAL A 525 -2.77 -1.01 4.14
CA VAL A 525 -2.62 -0.09 5.27
C VAL A 525 -3.40 1.19 5.00
N THR A 526 -3.70 1.94 6.04
CA THR A 526 -4.48 3.20 6.01
C THR A 526 -3.94 4.22 5.02
N SER A 527 -2.62 4.25 4.80
CA SER A 527 -2.02 5.08 3.76
C SER A 527 -2.60 4.84 2.36
N GLN A 528 -3.05 3.62 2.09
CA GLN A 528 -3.69 3.20 0.84
C GLN A 528 -5.22 3.14 0.98
N GLY A 529 -5.76 2.68 2.12
CA GLY A 529 -7.21 2.53 2.36
C GLY A 529 -8.00 3.82 2.07
N HIS A 530 -7.48 4.96 2.54
CA HIS A 530 -8.02 6.29 2.22
C HIS A 530 -7.97 6.63 0.72
N GLN A 531 -6.96 6.17 -0.04
CA GLN A 531 -6.91 6.36 -1.49
C GLN A 531 -7.87 5.43 -2.23
N TRP A 532 -7.97 4.15 -1.84
CA TRP A 532 -8.90 3.19 -2.45
C TRP A 532 -10.36 3.61 -2.27
N THR A 533 -10.74 4.10 -1.09
CA THR A 533 -12.10 4.59 -0.81
C THR A 533 -12.45 5.92 -1.48
N THR A 534 -11.47 6.66 -2.03
CA THR A 534 -11.70 8.01 -2.61
C THR A 534 -11.23 8.18 -4.07
N ALA A 535 -10.47 7.25 -4.63
CA ALA A 535 -9.95 7.26 -6.00
C ALA A 535 -9.96 5.89 -6.68
N GLY A 536 -10.46 4.84 -5.99
CA GLY A 536 -10.54 3.48 -6.51
C GLY A 536 -9.18 2.87 -6.82
N SER A 537 -8.09 3.50 -6.37
CA SER A 537 -6.71 3.16 -6.70
C SER A 537 -5.73 3.97 -5.86
N ASP A 538 -4.45 3.55 -5.84
CA ASP A 538 -3.31 4.32 -5.35
C ASP A 538 -2.20 4.46 -6.41
N SER A 539 -1.20 5.31 -6.15
CA SER A 539 -0.06 5.51 -7.04
C SER A 539 1.06 4.46 -6.85
N ASP A 540 1.83 4.19 -7.92
CA ASP A 540 3.04 3.35 -7.85
C ASP A 540 4.05 3.85 -6.80
N PHE A 541 4.16 5.16 -6.65
CA PHE A 541 4.98 5.78 -5.63
C PHE A 541 4.49 5.42 -4.22
N LEU A 542 3.18 5.47 -3.95
CA LEU A 542 2.64 5.01 -2.66
C LEU A 542 2.95 3.53 -2.45
N GLN A 543 2.61 2.67 -3.41
CA GLN A 543 2.84 1.21 -3.38
C GLN A 543 4.31 0.85 -3.11
N ARG A 544 5.26 1.67 -3.58
CA ARG A 544 6.71 1.46 -3.38
C ARG A 544 7.29 2.16 -2.14
N THR A 545 6.57 3.11 -1.51
CA THR A 545 7.08 3.89 -0.36
C THR A 545 6.36 3.68 0.97
N TRP A 546 5.10 3.23 1.00
CA TRP A 546 4.46 2.80 2.25
C TRP A 546 5.26 1.69 2.96
N PRO A 547 5.86 0.69 2.27
CA PRO A 547 6.61 -0.35 2.95
C PRO A 547 7.80 0.20 3.75
N LEU A 548 8.44 1.28 3.29
CA LEU A 548 9.52 1.96 4.03
C LEU A 548 9.05 2.63 5.32
N TYR A 549 7.88 3.27 5.28
CA TYR A 549 7.37 4.04 6.42
C TYR A 549 6.99 3.12 7.57
N TYR A 550 6.18 2.11 7.28
CA TYR A 550 5.65 1.15 8.26
C TYR A 550 6.71 0.12 8.71
N SER A 551 7.79 -0.09 7.94
CA SER A 551 8.94 -0.89 8.39
C SER A 551 9.93 -0.10 9.26
N ASP A 552 9.65 1.17 9.55
CA ASP A 552 10.52 2.09 10.30
C ASP A 552 11.85 2.45 9.57
N ARG A 553 11.94 2.22 8.25
CA ARG A 553 13.17 2.41 7.44
C ARG A 553 13.16 3.66 6.55
N GLY A 554 12.03 4.33 6.38
CA GLY A 554 11.88 5.51 5.52
C GLY A 554 12.23 6.85 6.20
N TYR A 555 12.71 7.81 5.40
CA TYR A 555 12.61 9.25 5.71
C TYR A 555 11.41 9.93 5.02
N ILE A 556 10.79 9.24 4.05
CA ILE A 556 9.50 9.64 3.52
C ILE A 556 8.47 9.36 4.62
N ALA A 557 7.87 10.41 5.17
CA ALA A 557 6.69 10.30 6.02
C ALA A 557 5.51 9.77 5.19
N ASN A 558 4.58 9.04 5.83
CA ASN A 558 3.43 8.35 5.25
C ASN A 558 2.94 9.03 3.96
N SER A 559 3.17 8.35 2.84
CA SER A 559 2.86 8.85 1.50
C SER A 559 1.35 8.94 1.24
N GLY A 560 0.51 8.23 1.98
CA GLY A 560 -0.94 8.35 1.90
C GLY A 560 -1.51 9.62 2.55
N TRP A 561 -0.73 10.32 3.38
CA TRP A 561 -1.24 11.26 4.39
C TRP A 561 -2.31 12.28 3.96
N THR A 562 -3.34 12.37 4.79
CA THR A 562 -4.43 13.38 4.79
C THR A 562 -4.64 13.99 6.19
N GLN A 563 -3.60 14.04 7.04
CA GLN A 563 -3.72 14.47 8.45
C GLN A 563 -3.51 15.97 8.73
N SER A 564 -4.22 16.49 9.73
CA SER A 564 -3.92 17.76 10.39
C SER A 564 -2.59 17.70 11.15
N LEU A 565 -1.93 18.85 11.30
CA LEU A 565 -0.74 18.93 12.14
C LEU A 565 -1.04 18.72 13.61
N ALA A 566 -0.09 18.08 14.30
CA ALA A 566 0.00 18.16 15.75
C ALA A 566 0.00 19.63 16.22
N PRO A 567 -0.79 19.98 17.26
CA PRO A 567 -0.77 21.32 17.83
C PRO A 567 0.65 21.76 18.20
N GLY A 568 1.06 22.91 17.67
CA GLY A 568 2.33 23.54 18.06
C GLY A 568 2.31 23.83 19.56
N ALA A 569 3.30 23.31 20.29
CA ALA A 569 3.35 23.37 21.75
C ALA A 569 3.56 24.81 22.26
N SER A 570 2.46 25.54 22.44
CA SER A 570 2.39 26.76 23.27
C SER A 570 0.96 27.02 23.79
N ASP A 571 -0.08 26.77 22.99
CA ASP A 571 -1.49 27.09 23.32
C ASP A 571 -2.41 25.84 23.51
N ALA A 572 -1.89 24.78 24.12
CA ALA A 572 -2.51 23.44 24.21
C ALA A 572 -3.77 23.33 25.11
N ARG A 573 -4.62 24.37 25.21
CA ARG A 573 -5.87 24.35 26.00
C ARG A 573 -7.15 24.23 25.15
N ASN A 574 -7.03 24.24 23.83
CA ASN A 574 -8.15 24.07 22.92
C ASN A 574 -7.71 23.22 21.71
N PRO A 575 -8.10 21.93 21.62
CA PRO A 575 -7.71 21.08 20.47
C PRO A 575 -8.28 21.63 19.15
N TYR A 576 -9.41 22.34 19.19
CA TYR A 576 -10.01 23.00 18.04
C TYR A 576 -9.26 24.27 17.57
N ALA A 577 -8.19 24.71 18.25
CA ALA A 577 -7.50 25.97 17.92
C ALA A 577 -6.77 25.94 16.58
N ILE A 578 -6.14 24.81 16.24
CA ILE A 578 -5.43 24.64 14.95
C ILE A 578 -6.40 24.64 13.75
N TYR A 579 -7.59 24.07 13.92
CA TYR A 579 -8.63 24.01 12.89
C TYR A 579 -9.21 25.41 12.58
N LYS A 580 -9.26 26.31 13.58
CA LYS A 580 -9.68 27.71 13.39
C LYS A 580 -8.64 28.59 12.69
N ASN A 581 -7.37 28.19 12.66
CA ASN A 581 -6.32 28.94 11.98
C ASN A 581 -5.38 28.00 11.21
N LEU A 582 -5.81 27.61 10.01
CA LEU A 582 -5.08 26.73 9.10
C LEU A 582 -3.67 27.23 8.72
N SER A 583 -3.34 28.51 8.94
CA SER A 583 -1.97 29.01 8.76
C SER A 583 -0.98 28.48 9.80
N ALA A 584 -1.48 27.95 10.93
CA ALA A 584 -0.69 27.26 11.94
C ALA A 584 -0.31 25.82 11.53
N LEU A 585 -0.89 25.27 10.44
CA LEU A 585 -0.59 23.92 9.94
C LEU A 585 0.80 23.80 9.27
N GLY A 586 1.74 24.72 9.50
CA GLY A 586 3.15 24.58 9.13
C GLY A 586 3.45 24.34 7.64
N HIS A 587 4.51 23.56 7.37
CA HIS A 587 5.05 23.30 6.02
C HIS A 587 4.97 21.82 5.59
N TRP A 588 4.34 20.96 6.40
CA TRP A 588 4.30 19.52 6.19
C TRP A 588 3.14 19.14 5.28
N SER A 589 3.41 19.03 3.99
CA SER A 589 2.44 18.54 3.01
C SER A 589 2.75 17.08 2.69
N ASN A 590 1.71 16.31 2.38
CA ASN A 590 1.89 15.08 1.64
C ASN A 590 2.53 15.45 0.27
N PRO A 591 3.65 14.83 -0.15
CA PRO A 591 4.21 15.11 -1.45
C PRO A 591 3.20 14.74 -2.54
N TRP A 592 2.73 15.75 -3.27
CA TRP A 592 1.86 15.73 -4.46
C TRP A 592 1.97 14.52 -5.41
N ILE A 593 3.14 13.87 -5.47
CA ILE A 593 3.43 12.64 -6.22
C ILE A 593 2.64 11.43 -5.74
N THR A 594 2.17 11.41 -4.50
CA THR A 594 1.48 10.24 -3.91
C THR A 594 0.03 10.14 -4.33
N TYR A 595 -0.55 11.25 -4.74
CA TYR A 595 -1.90 11.31 -5.28
C TYR A 595 -1.84 10.87 -6.74
N PRO A 596 -2.56 9.79 -7.16
CA PRO A 596 -2.75 9.52 -8.57
C PRO A 596 -3.15 10.80 -9.31
N ALA A 597 -2.50 11.07 -10.43
CA ALA A 597 -2.63 12.33 -11.18
C ALA A 597 -4.01 12.55 -11.82
N ARG A 598 -4.97 11.68 -11.50
CA ARG A 598 -6.22 11.44 -12.22
C ARG A 598 -7.29 11.00 -11.22
N LEU A 599 -8.47 11.61 -11.37
CA LEU A 599 -9.76 11.04 -10.99
C LEU A 599 -9.84 10.56 -9.52
N PHE A 600 -9.66 11.51 -8.60
CA PHE A 600 -10.18 11.41 -7.23
C PHE A 600 -11.65 11.82 -7.23
N LEU A 601 -12.48 11.13 -6.45
CA LEU A 601 -13.94 11.33 -6.36
C LEU A 601 -14.31 12.81 -6.23
N PHE A 602 -13.70 13.53 -5.29
CA PHE A 602 -14.01 14.95 -5.07
C PHE A 602 -13.61 15.86 -6.23
N ASN A 603 -12.54 15.53 -6.95
CA ASN A 603 -12.14 16.28 -8.15
C ASN A 603 -13.13 16.03 -9.30
N ASP A 604 -13.61 14.79 -9.44
CA ASP A 604 -14.55 14.39 -10.48
C ASP A 604 -15.96 14.89 -10.24
N LEU A 605 -16.44 14.83 -8.99
CA LEU A 605 -17.68 15.47 -8.55
C LEU A 605 -17.64 16.98 -8.86
N LEU A 606 -16.53 17.66 -8.54
CA LEU A 606 -16.34 19.08 -8.85
C LEU A 606 -16.32 19.35 -10.36
N ALA A 607 -15.62 18.52 -11.15
CA ALA A 607 -15.55 18.66 -12.60
C ALA A 607 -16.91 18.47 -13.29
N HIS A 608 -17.71 17.53 -12.79
CA HIS A 608 -19.07 17.25 -13.27
C HIS A 608 -20.15 18.13 -12.62
N LYS A 609 -19.77 19.05 -11.73
CA LYS A 609 -20.66 19.98 -11.00
C LYS A 609 -21.71 19.27 -10.12
N VAL A 610 -21.37 18.09 -9.63
CA VAL A 610 -22.16 17.37 -8.64
C VAL A 610 -22.03 18.07 -7.29
N SER A 611 -23.12 18.20 -6.53
CA SER A 611 -23.04 18.76 -5.17
C SER A 611 -22.46 17.74 -4.20
N PHE A 612 -21.41 18.13 -3.47
CA PHE A 612 -20.81 17.31 -2.42
C PHE A 612 -20.34 18.15 -1.23
N GLU A 613 -20.06 17.46 -0.12
CA GLU A 613 -19.37 18.00 1.06
C GLU A 613 -18.51 16.88 1.67
N ASP A 614 -17.27 17.22 2.07
CA ASP A 614 -16.31 16.32 2.74
C ASP A 614 -16.08 16.73 4.19
N PHE A 615 -16.37 15.80 5.10
CA PHE A 615 -16.07 15.88 6.53
C PHE A 615 -14.87 14.99 6.87
N GLY A 616 -13.67 15.49 6.58
CA GLY A 616 -12.42 15.09 7.22
C GLY A 616 -11.26 14.71 6.29
N GLU A 617 -11.52 14.30 5.05
CA GLU A 617 -10.53 13.65 4.19
C GLU A 617 -9.54 14.63 3.54
N PHE A 618 -10.00 15.83 3.16
CA PHE A 618 -9.17 16.84 2.50
C PHE A 618 -9.00 18.13 3.33
N ALA A 619 -9.67 18.26 4.48
CA ALA A 619 -9.73 19.49 5.29
C ALA A 619 -8.37 19.98 5.86
N SER A 620 -7.32 19.15 5.81
CA SER A 620 -6.06 19.31 6.55
C SER A 620 -4.85 19.86 5.75
N ARG A 621 -4.94 19.99 4.42
CA ARG A 621 -3.76 20.26 3.58
C ARG A 621 -3.23 21.69 3.72
N ASN A 622 -1.91 21.82 3.84
CA ASN A 622 -1.21 23.12 3.88
C ASN A 622 -0.51 23.49 2.54
N LYS A 623 0.03 24.71 2.52
CA LYS A 623 0.64 25.56 1.46
C LYS A 623 1.26 24.96 0.18
N ILE A 624 1.55 23.67 0.09
CA ILE A 624 2.23 23.06 -1.08
C ILE A 624 1.27 22.17 -1.89
N GLY A 625 0.12 21.79 -1.33
CA GLY A 625 -1.04 21.33 -2.09
C GLY A 625 -2.08 22.45 -2.16
N ASP A 626 -2.14 23.20 -3.26
CA ASP A 626 -3.20 24.19 -3.51
C ASP A 626 -4.56 23.47 -3.65
N ILE A 627 -5.26 23.26 -2.52
CA ILE A 627 -6.71 23.00 -2.54
C ILE A 627 -7.32 24.20 -3.26
N SER A 628 -7.84 23.97 -4.47
CA SER A 628 -8.39 25.05 -5.27
C SER A 628 -9.52 25.76 -4.51
N PRO A 629 -9.73 27.08 -4.71
CA PRO A 629 -10.84 27.79 -4.08
C PRO A 629 -12.22 27.15 -4.35
N ALA A 630 -12.35 26.44 -5.49
CA ALA A 630 -13.54 25.68 -5.84
C ALA A 630 -13.67 24.40 -4.99
N LEU A 631 -12.62 23.60 -4.85
CA LEU A 631 -12.64 22.40 -3.99
C LEU A 631 -12.86 22.77 -2.52
N ARG A 632 -12.21 23.83 -2.03
CA ARG A 632 -12.38 24.34 -0.65
C ARG A 632 -13.84 24.74 -0.31
N ALA A 633 -14.68 25.04 -1.29
CA ALA A 633 -16.08 25.35 -1.07
C ALA A 633 -16.96 24.12 -0.75
N HIS A 634 -16.38 22.91 -0.80
CA HIS A 634 -17.02 21.62 -0.54
C HIS A 634 -16.29 20.82 0.55
N LEU A 635 -15.47 21.50 1.38
CA LEU A 635 -14.79 20.90 2.52
C LEU A 635 -15.32 21.56 3.80
N ALA A 636 -15.70 20.74 4.78
CA ALA A 636 -16.15 21.20 6.09
C ALA A 636 -14.94 21.70 6.91
N MET A 637 -14.50 22.94 6.66
CA MET A 637 -13.27 23.49 7.26
C MET A 637 -13.34 23.70 8.78
N ASP A 638 -14.54 23.63 9.38
CA ASP A 638 -14.76 23.59 10.83
C ASP A 638 -14.84 22.17 11.41
N TYR A 639 -14.84 21.13 10.55
CA TYR A 639 -14.79 19.74 10.96
C TYR A 639 -13.39 19.35 11.46
N PRO A 640 -13.28 18.74 12.64
CA PRO A 640 -12.02 18.15 13.09
C PRO A 640 -11.74 16.84 12.32
N ALA A 641 -10.73 16.86 11.46
CA ALA A 641 -10.12 15.66 10.89
C ALA A 641 -9.44 14.79 11.99
N TRP A 642 -8.52 13.89 11.62
CA TRP A 642 -7.77 13.04 12.56
C TRP A 642 -7.19 13.82 13.76
N ASP A 643 -7.81 13.63 14.92
CA ASP A 643 -7.30 13.98 16.25
C ASP A 643 -8.07 13.18 17.29
N ARG A 644 -7.37 12.29 17.99
CA ARG A 644 -7.95 11.39 19.00
C ARG A 644 -8.16 12.04 20.37
N LEU A 645 -7.87 13.35 20.49
CA LEU A 645 -8.31 14.18 21.61
C LEU A 645 -9.71 14.78 21.41
N ILE A 646 -10.27 14.62 20.20
CA ILE A 646 -11.63 15.02 19.85
C ILE A 646 -12.43 13.74 19.62
N LEU A 647 -13.56 13.60 20.32
CA LEU A 647 -14.39 12.41 20.22
C LEU A 647 -15.27 12.45 18.96
N ASP A 648 -15.60 11.29 18.40
CA ASP A 648 -16.48 11.20 17.24
C ASP A 648 -17.91 11.67 17.55
N THR A 649 -18.40 11.56 18.78
CA THR A 649 -19.66 12.21 19.15
C THR A 649 -19.57 13.74 19.24
N ASP A 650 -18.37 14.33 19.25
CA ASP A 650 -18.18 15.77 19.00
C ASP A 650 -18.14 16.08 17.50
N ARG A 651 -17.50 15.23 16.68
CA ARG A 651 -17.55 15.31 15.21
C ARG A 651 -18.99 15.22 14.67
N ALA A 652 -19.77 14.28 15.18
CA ALA A 652 -21.19 14.11 14.83
C ALA A 652 -22.03 15.36 15.10
N LYS A 653 -21.73 16.14 16.14
CA LYS A 653 -22.40 17.43 16.42
C LYS A 653 -22.07 18.50 15.37
N VAL A 654 -20.87 18.49 14.79
CA VAL A 654 -20.49 19.39 13.69
C VAL A 654 -21.29 19.03 12.43
N VAL A 655 -21.36 17.73 12.08
CA VAL A 655 -22.18 17.23 10.96
C VAL A 655 -23.66 17.57 11.16
N ASP A 656 -24.25 17.23 12.30
CA ASP A 656 -25.64 17.55 12.66
C ASP A 656 -25.93 19.07 12.62
N ASN A 657 -24.96 19.90 13.05
CA ASN A 657 -25.08 21.34 12.92
C ASN A 657 -25.01 21.82 11.46
N TRP A 658 -24.14 21.26 10.63
CA TRP A 658 -24.07 21.60 9.22
C TRP A 658 -25.37 21.19 8.48
N LEU A 659 -25.87 19.98 8.73
CA LEU A 659 -27.10 19.43 8.14
C LEU A 659 -28.36 20.24 8.47
N ARG A 660 -28.38 20.99 9.58
CA ARG A 660 -29.47 21.92 9.90
C ARG A 660 -29.52 23.17 9.01
N HIS A 661 -28.40 23.55 8.42
CA HIS A 661 -28.24 24.84 7.72
C HIS A 661 -28.04 24.68 6.20
N HIS A 662 -27.83 23.45 5.72
CA HIS A 662 -27.53 23.15 4.31
C HIS A 662 -28.47 22.08 3.75
N PRO A 663 -28.83 22.14 2.45
CA PRO A 663 -29.50 21.04 1.79
C PRO A 663 -28.58 19.81 1.70
N LEU A 664 -29.15 18.60 1.75
CA LEU A 664 -28.37 17.38 1.59
C LEU A 664 -27.74 17.34 0.18
N PRO A 665 -26.41 17.21 0.03
CA PRO A 665 -25.75 17.15 -1.27
C PRO A 665 -25.96 15.80 -1.95
N ARG A 666 -25.60 15.67 -3.23
CA ARG A 666 -25.68 14.40 -3.96
C ARG A 666 -24.73 13.34 -3.38
N VAL A 667 -23.54 13.75 -2.95
CA VAL A 667 -22.57 12.91 -2.24
C VAL A 667 -22.18 13.58 -0.92
N LEU A 668 -22.17 12.84 0.18
CA LEU A 668 -21.71 13.31 1.48
C LEU A 668 -20.67 12.32 2.01
N TYR A 669 -19.45 12.79 2.28
CA TYR A 669 -18.37 11.95 2.83
C TYR A 669 -18.10 12.34 4.28
N ILE A 670 -18.00 11.36 5.17
CA ILE A 670 -17.80 11.57 6.61
C ILE A 670 -16.79 10.56 7.16
N TRP A 671 -15.72 11.04 7.77
CA TRP A 671 -14.72 10.18 8.44
C TRP A 671 -14.85 10.27 9.96
N LEU A 672 -15.04 9.12 10.60
CA LEU A 672 -15.17 8.95 12.05
C LEU A 672 -14.03 8.00 12.53
N PRO A 673 -12.88 8.53 12.97
CA PRO A 673 -11.67 7.74 13.25
C PRO A 673 -11.51 7.19 14.69
N ASP A 674 -12.51 7.32 15.58
CA ASP A 674 -12.31 6.91 16.98
C ASP A 674 -12.12 5.39 17.17
N ASP A 675 -12.65 4.55 16.30
CA ASP A 675 -12.50 3.11 16.40
C ASP A 675 -11.09 2.59 16.11
N HIS A 676 -10.16 3.42 15.59
CA HIS A 676 -8.73 3.08 15.54
C HIS A 676 -8.12 2.95 16.96
N THR A 677 -8.84 3.43 17.99
CA THR A 677 -8.40 3.46 19.40
C THR A 677 -7.08 4.21 19.68
N ALA A 678 -6.59 4.13 20.92
CA ALA A 678 -5.24 4.54 21.31
C ALA A 678 -4.49 3.38 22.01
N GLY A 679 -4.91 2.13 21.77
CA GLY A 679 -4.40 0.95 22.45
C GLY A 679 -4.41 1.11 23.97
N ARG A 680 -3.25 0.87 24.61
CA ARG A 680 -3.05 1.04 26.06
C ARG A 680 -2.37 2.36 26.46
N HIS A 681 -2.38 3.39 25.62
CA HIS A 681 -1.76 4.67 26.00
C HIS A 681 -2.46 5.25 27.24
N PRO A 682 -1.72 5.55 28.34
CA PRO A 682 -2.33 6.09 29.55
C PRO A 682 -3.10 7.38 29.30
N CYS A 683 -4.15 7.60 30.09
CA CYS A 683 -4.88 8.87 30.15
C CYS A 683 -5.63 9.30 28.88
N LEU A 684 -5.67 8.43 27.87
CA LEU A 684 -6.62 8.46 26.78
C LEU A 684 -7.75 7.46 27.08
N PRO A 685 -8.94 7.63 26.48
CA PRO A 685 -10.02 6.64 26.56
C PRO A 685 -9.55 5.22 26.25
N SER A 686 -10.18 4.24 26.89
CA SER A 686 -9.93 2.83 26.57
C SER A 686 -10.45 2.48 25.17
N PRO A 687 -9.92 1.44 24.51
CA PRO A 687 -10.44 0.92 23.25
C PRO A 687 -11.95 0.69 23.25
N ASP A 688 -12.49 0.00 24.27
CA ASP A 688 -13.94 -0.14 24.50
C ASP A 688 -14.70 1.21 24.46
N SER A 689 -14.13 2.26 25.08
CA SER A 689 -14.78 3.57 25.19
C SER A 689 -14.78 4.35 23.87
N TYR A 690 -13.69 4.22 23.11
CA TYR A 690 -13.55 4.85 21.80
C TYR A 690 -14.43 4.19 20.73
N VAL A 691 -14.40 2.85 20.64
CA VAL A 691 -15.24 2.10 19.68
C VAL A 691 -16.72 2.35 19.96
N ALA A 692 -17.14 2.36 21.24
CA ALA A 692 -18.52 2.69 21.59
C ALA A 692 -18.89 4.17 21.39
N ASN A 693 -17.91 5.08 21.35
CA ASN A 693 -18.15 6.48 20.98
C ASN A 693 -18.37 6.62 19.47
N ASN A 694 -17.56 5.93 18.66
CA ASN A 694 -17.69 5.87 17.22
C ASN A 694 -19.02 5.23 16.77
N ASP A 695 -19.43 4.13 17.40
CA ASP A 695 -20.74 3.47 17.18
C ASP A 695 -21.91 4.44 17.43
N GLU A 696 -21.87 5.16 18.57
CA GLU A 696 -22.88 6.16 18.90
C GLU A 696 -22.86 7.34 17.90
N ALA A 697 -21.68 7.84 17.53
CA ALA A 697 -21.50 8.93 16.58
C ALA A 697 -22.05 8.59 15.18
N THR A 698 -21.72 7.39 14.69
CA THR A 698 -22.24 6.84 13.42
C THR A 698 -23.78 6.81 13.44
N ALA A 699 -24.37 6.33 14.52
CA ALA A 699 -25.82 6.30 14.69
C ALA A 699 -26.44 7.71 14.79
N GLN A 700 -25.79 8.64 15.50
CA GLN A 700 -26.23 10.04 15.62
C GLN A 700 -26.24 10.75 14.25
N VAL A 701 -25.23 10.51 13.41
CA VAL A 701 -25.17 11.03 12.02
C VAL A 701 -26.35 10.49 11.19
N ILE A 702 -26.55 9.17 11.16
CA ILE A 702 -27.65 8.54 10.40
C ILE A 702 -29.02 8.98 10.93
N HIS A 703 -29.18 9.11 12.25
CA HIS A 703 -30.38 9.66 12.88
C HIS A 703 -30.67 11.10 12.46
N SER A 704 -29.64 11.94 12.37
CA SER A 704 -29.77 13.34 11.94
C SER A 704 -30.17 13.43 10.48
N LEU A 705 -29.53 12.64 9.61
CA LEU A 705 -29.91 12.46 8.20
C LEU A 705 -31.37 11.99 8.05
N SER A 706 -31.83 11.08 8.91
CA SER A 706 -33.18 10.50 8.84
C SER A 706 -34.32 11.47 9.13
N LYS A 707 -34.02 12.66 9.66
CA LYS A 707 -34.98 13.74 9.91
C LYS A 707 -35.09 14.71 8.73
N LEU A 708 -34.19 14.65 7.76
CA LEU A 708 -34.16 15.57 6.62
C LEU A 708 -35.20 15.17 5.56
N PRO A 709 -35.80 16.12 4.82
CA PRO A 709 -36.73 15.82 3.73
C PRO A 709 -36.15 14.88 2.66
N GLY A 710 -34.84 14.88 2.46
CA GLY A 710 -34.13 14.02 1.50
C GLY A 710 -34.05 12.55 1.90
N TRP A 711 -34.30 12.18 3.18
CA TRP A 711 -34.05 10.83 3.72
C TRP A 711 -34.64 9.70 2.87
N LYS A 712 -35.86 9.88 2.38
CA LYS A 712 -36.57 8.92 1.50
C LYS A 712 -35.76 8.52 0.25
N HIS A 713 -34.82 9.36 -0.16
CA HIS A 713 -33.96 9.19 -1.34
C HIS A 713 -32.47 9.08 -0.97
N THR A 714 -32.16 8.75 0.29
CA THR A 714 -30.79 8.59 0.79
C THR A 714 -30.39 7.11 0.86
N LEU A 715 -29.21 6.81 0.34
CA LEU A 715 -28.44 5.59 0.62
C LEU A 715 -27.30 5.95 1.58
N VAL A 716 -27.13 5.19 2.65
CA VAL A 716 -25.95 5.25 3.53
C VAL A 716 -25.10 4.02 3.29
N LEU A 717 -23.79 4.20 3.11
CA LEU A 717 -22.77 3.16 3.03
C LEU A 717 -21.75 3.40 4.15
N LEU A 718 -21.44 2.35 4.91
CA LEU A 718 -20.46 2.35 6.01
C LEU A 718 -19.42 1.27 5.76
N THR A 719 -18.13 1.56 5.94
CA THR A 719 -17.01 0.61 5.86
C THR A 719 -15.82 1.12 6.66
N GLU A 720 -14.91 0.22 7.01
CA GLU A 720 -13.54 0.52 7.43
C GLU A 720 -12.67 0.94 6.23
N ASP A 721 -11.57 1.67 6.47
CA ASP A 721 -10.56 2.04 5.47
C ASP A 721 -9.58 0.91 5.12
N ASP A 722 -9.23 0.08 6.10
CA ASP A 722 -8.43 -1.13 5.94
C ASP A 722 -8.81 -2.21 6.99
N ALA A 723 -8.16 -3.38 6.92
CA ALA A 723 -8.36 -4.51 7.84
C ALA A 723 -7.11 -4.83 8.71
N GLN A 724 -6.14 -3.91 8.82
CA GLN A 724 -4.82 -4.15 9.40
C GLN A 724 -4.86 -4.53 10.89
N SER A 725 -5.86 -4.02 11.62
CA SER A 725 -5.92 -4.02 13.09
C SER A 725 -6.07 -5.40 13.74
N GLY A 726 -6.36 -6.48 13.00
CA GLY A 726 -6.56 -7.77 13.65
C GLY A 726 -6.84 -8.98 12.76
N ALA A 727 -7.57 -9.93 13.34
CA ALA A 727 -7.62 -11.32 12.90
C ALA A 727 -8.94 -11.68 12.21
N ASP A 728 -8.85 -12.44 11.11
CA ASP A 728 -10.00 -12.91 10.36
C ASP A 728 -9.83 -14.35 9.87
N HIS A 729 -10.87 -15.18 10.03
CA HIS A 729 -10.82 -16.60 9.69
C HIS A 729 -11.02 -16.92 8.20
N ILE A 730 -11.25 -15.91 7.35
CA ILE A 730 -11.39 -16.07 5.89
C ILE A 730 -10.22 -15.41 5.16
N ASP A 731 -9.95 -14.12 5.39
CA ASP A 731 -8.83 -13.38 4.78
C ASP A 731 -8.40 -12.14 5.59
N ALA A 732 -7.09 -11.85 5.61
CA ALA A 732 -6.56 -10.69 6.34
C ALA A 732 -6.95 -9.33 5.74
N HIS A 733 -7.55 -9.29 4.55
CA HIS A 733 -8.15 -8.08 3.98
C HIS A 733 -9.68 -8.02 4.20
N ARG A 734 -10.29 -9.03 4.84
CA ARG A 734 -11.74 -9.07 5.03
C ARG A 734 -12.16 -8.11 6.13
N THR A 735 -12.99 -7.15 5.76
CA THR A 735 -13.66 -6.21 6.67
C THR A 735 -15.18 -6.33 6.46
N PHE A 736 -15.96 -5.38 6.95
CA PHE A 736 -17.39 -5.31 6.71
C PHE A 736 -17.74 -4.07 5.89
N ALA A 737 -18.87 -4.16 5.18
CA ALA A 737 -19.63 -2.98 4.81
C ALA A 737 -21.07 -3.13 5.30
N VAL A 738 -21.75 -2.01 5.54
CA VAL A 738 -23.19 -1.97 5.82
C VAL A 738 -23.86 -0.91 4.95
N ALA A 739 -24.91 -1.31 4.24
CA ALA A 739 -25.82 -0.37 3.57
C ALA A 739 -27.07 -0.15 4.42
N ALA A 740 -27.49 1.11 4.54
CA ALA A 740 -28.71 1.51 5.25
C ALA A 740 -29.48 2.61 4.47
N GLY A 741 -30.73 2.84 4.84
CA GLY A 741 -31.60 3.84 4.22
C GLY A 741 -32.97 3.27 3.82
N PRO A 742 -33.96 4.11 3.46
CA PRO A 742 -35.35 3.69 3.34
C PRO A 742 -35.64 2.60 2.32
N TRP A 743 -34.81 2.47 1.28
CA TRP A 743 -34.96 1.44 0.25
C TRP A 743 -34.09 0.20 0.47
N VAL A 744 -33.21 0.16 1.48
CA VAL A 744 -32.43 -1.04 1.79
C VAL A 744 -33.33 -2.04 2.51
N LYS A 745 -33.39 -3.27 2.02
CA LYS A 745 -34.16 -4.38 2.60
C LYS A 745 -33.52 -4.81 3.92
N PRO A 746 -34.30 -4.98 5.01
CA PRO A 746 -33.73 -5.18 6.34
C PRO A 746 -33.18 -6.59 6.52
N GLY A 747 -32.11 -6.70 7.31
CA GLY A 747 -31.40 -7.92 7.64
C GLY A 747 -30.82 -8.64 6.42
N VAL A 748 -30.56 -8.00 5.30
CA VAL A 748 -29.94 -8.72 4.15
C VAL A 748 -28.49 -9.06 4.48
N ARG A 749 -28.05 -10.25 4.08
CA ARG A 749 -26.64 -10.66 4.12
C ARG A 749 -26.15 -10.78 2.69
N VAL A 750 -25.19 -9.96 2.30
CA VAL A 750 -24.58 -9.97 0.97
C VAL A 750 -23.34 -10.87 1.02
N THR A 751 -23.44 -12.03 0.35
CA THR A 751 -22.39 -13.05 0.26
C THR A 751 -21.62 -12.99 -1.07
N GLN A 752 -22.00 -12.08 -1.97
CA GLN A 752 -21.21 -11.78 -3.16
C GLN A 752 -19.85 -11.22 -2.71
N HIS A 753 -18.78 -11.67 -3.35
CA HIS A 753 -17.44 -11.10 -3.17
C HIS A 753 -17.45 -9.67 -3.70
N LEU A 754 -17.24 -8.69 -2.82
CA LEU A 754 -17.24 -7.26 -3.12
C LEU A 754 -16.13 -6.56 -2.31
N SER A 755 -15.69 -5.40 -2.76
CA SER A 755 -14.66 -4.60 -2.07
C SER A 755 -15.02 -3.11 -2.03
N GLN A 756 -14.13 -2.27 -1.46
CA GLN A 756 -14.32 -0.82 -1.35
C GLN A 756 -14.59 -0.17 -2.70
N VAL A 757 -13.98 -0.68 -3.78
CA VAL A 757 -14.20 -0.22 -5.15
C VAL A 757 -15.65 -0.43 -5.63
N ASP A 758 -16.37 -1.46 -5.19
CA ASP A 758 -17.80 -1.64 -5.53
C ASP A 758 -18.70 -0.60 -4.84
N LEU A 759 -18.33 -0.18 -3.62
CA LEU A 759 -19.01 0.93 -2.93
C LEU A 759 -18.77 2.24 -3.69
N LEU A 760 -17.51 2.50 -4.06
CA LEU A 760 -17.14 3.68 -4.84
C LEU A 760 -17.85 3.71 -6.21
N ARG A 761 -17.89 2.59 -6.93
CA ARG A 761 -18.61 2.49 -8.20
C ARG A 761 -20.11 2.73 -8.07
N THR A 762 -20.66 2.41 -6.91
CA THR A 762 -22.06 2.71 -6.56
C THR A 762 -22.26 4.21 -6.25
N ILE A 763 -21.31 4.85 -5.57
CA ILE A 763 -21.30 6.31 -5.34
C ILE A 763 -21.24 7.07 -6.67
N GLU A 764 -20.32 6.70 -7.56
CA GLU A 764 -20.22 7.26 -8.92
C GLU A 764 -21.55 7.13 -9.69
N THR A 765 -22.19 5.96 -9.59
CA THR A 765 -23.46 5.69 -10.27
C THR A 765 -24.60 6.54 -9.70
N VAL A 766 -24.67 6.75 -8.38
CA VAL A 766 -25.63 7.68 -7.78
C VAL A 766 -25.33 9.13 -8.20
N ALA A 767 -24.05 9.51 -8.28
CA ALA A 767 -23.61 10.83 -8.71
C ALA A 767 -23.76 11.10 -10.23
N ASP A 768 -24.04 10.07 -11.03
CA ASP A 768 -24.11 10.10 -12.50
C ASP A 768 -22.79 10.53 -13.17
N ILE A 769 -21.67 10.00 -12.65
CA ILE A 769 -20.32 10.23 -13.18
C ILE A 769 -19.70 8.92 -13.75
N PRO A 770 -18.80 9.02 -14.74
CA PRO A 770 -18.09 7.86 -15.26
C PRO A 770 -17.13 7.25 -14.23
N PRO A 771 -16.71 5.98 -14.42
CA PRO A 771 -15.68 5.35 -13.61
C PRO A 771 -14.33 6.07 -13.73
N MET A 772 -13.64 6.20 -12.59
CA MET A 772 -12.37 6.90 -12.44
C MET A 772 -11.14 6.06 -12.83
N SER A 773 -11.21 4.73 -12.72
CA SER A 773 -10.08 3.82 -12.91
C SER A 773 -10.49 2.54 -13.66
N GLN A 774 -9.53 1.65 -13.93
CA GLN A 774 -9.86 0.31 -14.45
C GLN A 774 -10.57 -0.56 -13.41
N TRP A 775 -10.47 -0.21 -12.12
CA TRP A 775 -11.01 -0.99 -11.01
C TRP A 775 -12.51 -0.73 -10.85
N ASP A 776 -12.90 0.52 -10.63
CA ASP A 776 -14.33 0.92 -10.56
C ASP A 776 -15.07 0.67 -11.89
N ALA A 777 -14.42 0.84 -13.06
CA ALA A 777 -14.99 0.45 -14.35
C ALA A 777 -15.32 -1.06 -14.48
N ASN A 778 -14.62 -1.90 -13.72
CA ASN A 778 -14.84 -3.35 -13.64
C ASN A 778 -15.58 -3.78 -12.37
N ALA A 779 -16.01 -2.86 -11.51
CA ALA A 779 -16.73 -3.16 -10.29
C ALA A 779 -18.25 -3.23 -10.49
N HIS A 780 -18.93 -3.90 -9.57
CA HIS A 780 -20.37 -4.02 -9.52
C HIS A 780 -21.01 -2.79 -8.88
N VAL A 781 -22.09 -2.32 -9.50
CA VAL A 781 -23.03 -1.41 -8.84
C VAL A 781 -23.92 -2.23 -7.91
N LEU A 782 -24.05 -1.82 -6.65
CA LEU A 782 -24.82 -2.54 -5.63
C LEU A 782 -26.25 -2.84 -6.09
N SER A 783 -26.64 -4.10 -5.97
CA SER A 783 -27.95 -4.61 -6.40
C SER A 783 -28.46 -5.71 -5.47
N GLY A 784 -29.70 -6.15 -5.65
CA GLY A 784 -30.32 -7.22 -4.84
C GLY A 784 -30.68 -6.86 -3.39
N ILE A 785 -30.15 -5.76 -2.85
CA ILE A 785 -30.42 -5.28 -1.48
C ILE A 785 -31.69 -4.40 -1.36
N TRP A 786 -32.45 -4.21 -2.42
CA TRP A 786 -33.55 -3.22 -2.48
C TRP A 786 -34.92 -3.78 -2.07
N ARG A 787 -35.73 -2.99 -1.34
CA ARG A 787 -37.15 -3.26 -1.07
C ARG A 787 -38.06 -2.51 -2.05
N SER A 788 -39.30 -2.98 -2.25
CA SER A 788 -40.26 -2.42 -3.23
C SER A 788 -40.97 -1.14 -2.78
N THR A 789 -40.93 -0.81 -1.49
CA THR A 789 -41.56 0.38 -0.89
C THR A 789 -40.64 0.96 0.16
N PRO A 790 -40.44 2.30 0.22
CA PRO A 790 -39.49 2.91 1.13
C PRO A 790 -40.03 2.97 2.56
N ASP A 791 -39.13 2.73 3.51
CA ASP A 791 -39.38 2.87 4.93
C ASP A 791 -38.65 4.10 5.46
N ALA A 792 -39.32 5.24 5.37
CA ALA A 792 -38.78 6.54 5.77
C ALA A 792 -38.92 6.81 7.28
N ALA A 793 -39.01 5.76 8.12
CA ALA A 793 -38.99 5.92 9.56
C ALA A 793 -37.65 6.58 10.01
N PRO A 794 -37.68 7.43 11.06
CA PRO A 794 -36.46 7.95 11.66
C PRO A 794 -35.56 6.81 12.14
N TYR A 795 -34.27 6.88 11.84
CA TYR A 795 -33.30 5.87 12.24
C TYR A 795 -33.08 5.92 13.76
N PRO A 796 -33.15 4.81 14.50
CA PRO A 796 -33.00 4.82 15.95
C PRO A 796 -31.54 4.96 16.39
N VAL A 797 -31.28 5.69 17.47
CA VAL A 797 -29.99 5.66 18.19
C VAL A 797 -30.18 4.83 19.46
N LEU A 798 -29.39 3.78 19.60
CA LEU A 798 -29.27 3.02 20.84
C LEU A 798 -28.21 3.67 21.74
N PRO A 799 -28.45 3.78 23.06
CA PRO A 799 -27.48 4.37 23.98
C PRO A 799 -26.23 3.49 24.05
N SER A 800 -25.05 4.12 24.15
CA SER A 800 -23.82 3.40 24.44
C SER A 800 -23.94 2.64 25.76
N LEU A 801 -23.58 1.35 25.74
CA LEU A 801 -23.57 0.47 26.91
C LEU A 801 -22.19 0.43 27.59
N VAL A 802 -21.23 1.20 27.08
CA VAL A 802 -19.89 1.36 27.63
C VAL A 802 -19.76 2.73 28.30
N PRO A 803 -19.53 2.81 29.62
CA PRO A 803 -19.22 4.08 30.26
C PRO A 803 -17.84 4.57 29.81
N MET A 804 -17.75 5.83 29.40
CA MET A 804 -16.51 6.49 28.98
C MET A 804 -15.46 6.43 30.09
N GLN A 805 -14.38 5.68 29.85
CA GLN A 805 -13.30 5.37 30.80
C GLN A 805 -11.94 5.57 30.16
N ARG A 806 -10.91 5.89 30.95
CA ARG A 806 -9.52 6.03 30.48
C ARG A 806 -8.65 4.83 30.82
N ASN A 807 -7.64 4.60 29.99
CA ASN A 807 -6.56 3.66 30.30
C ASN A 807 -5.84 4.03 31.61
N PRO A 808 -5.48 3.04 32.45
CA PRO A 808 -4.82 3.28 33.73
C PRO A 808 -3.41 3.84 33.56
N GLY A 809 -2.99 4.71 34.49
CA GLY A 809 -1.65 5.26 34.53
C GLY A 809 -1.55 6.69 35.03
N VAL A 810 -0.32 7.19 35.14
CA VAL A 810 -0.03 8.54 35.65
C VAL A 810 -0.35 9.58 34.58
N CYS A 811 -1.30 10.47 34.87
CA CYS A 811 -1.68 11.56 33.98
C CYS A 811 -0.97 12.86 34.33
N PRO A 812 -0.40 13.57 33.33
CA PRO A 812 -0.13 15.00 33.42
C PRO A 812 -1.36 15.75 33.93
N ALA A 813 -1.14 16.84 34.67
CA ALA A 813 -2.22 17.54 35.36
C ALA A 813 -3.29 18.12 34.41
N ASP A 814 -2.86 18.38 33.18
CA ASP A 814 -3.52 18.99 32.02
C ASP A 814 -4.03 17.99 30.98
N ALA A 815 -3.86 16.67 31.18
CA ALA A 815 -4.34 15.67 30.22
C ALA A 815 -5.88 15.74 30.06
N PRO A 816 -6.42 15.85 28.83
CA PRO A 816 -7.81 16.25 28.60
C PRO A 816 -8.84 15.29 29.20
N PHE A 817 -8.55 13.99 29.18
CA PHE A 817 -9.44 12.96 29.72
C PHE A 817 -9.09 12.53 31.16
N ARG A 818 -8.21 13.24 31.86
CA ARG A 818 -7.77 12.90 33.23
C ARG A 818 -8.92 12.68 34.22
N ALA A 819 -10.03 13.42 34.04
CA ALA A 819 -11.22 13.34 34.88
C ALA A 819 -12.05 12.07 34.67
N LEU A 820 -11.81 11.30 33.60
CA LEU A 820 -12.49 10.03 33.39
C LEU A 820 -12.08 9.00 34.46
N PRO A 821 -13.01 8.11 34.88
CA PRO A 821 -12.67 6.95 35.69
C PRO A 821 -11.71 6.02 34.93
N GLU A 822 -10.81 5.35 35.66
CA GLU A 822 -9.91 4.36 35.08
C GLU A 822 -10.67 3.05 34.80
N VAL A 823 -10.38 2.42 33.65
CA VAL A 823 -10.89 1.09 33.32
C VAL A 823 -10.26 0.02 34.21
N VAL A 824 -11.06 -0.95 34.64
CA VAL A 824 -10.59 -2.17 35.33
C VAL A 824 -10.56 -3.31 34.31
N VAL A 825 -9.36 -3.67 33.87
CA VAL A 825 -9.16 -4.73 32.86
C VAL A 825 -9.30 -6.12 33.48
N PRO A 826 -10.14 -7.02 32.94
CA PRO A 826 -10.29 -8.38 33.45
C PRO A 826 -8.94 -9.13 33.53
N GLY A 827 -8.70 -9.79 34.66
CA GLY A 827 -7.46 -10.55 34.90
C GLY A 827 -6.22 -9.70 35.23
N VAL A 828 -6.33 -8.37 35.23
CA VAL A 828 -5.29 -7.44 35.71
C VAL A 828 -5.81 -6.83 37.01
N GLY A 829 -5.07 -7.00 38.12
CA GLY A 829 -5.55 -6.66 39.46
C GLY A 829 -5.91 -5.18 39.65
N GLN A 830 -6.79 -4.88 40.61
CA GLN A 830 -7.21 -3.51 40.90
C GLN A 830 -6.02 -2.63 41.32
N VAL A 831 -5.83 -1.54 40.56
CA VAL A 831 -4.99 -0.36 40.84
C VAL A 831 -3.47 -0.61 40.83
N ALA A 832 -2.78 0.20 40.01
CA ALA A 832 -1.34 0.44 40.04
C ALA A 832 -0.38 -0.74 39.77
N GLN A 833 -0.72 -1.68 38.87
CA GLN A 833 0.32 -2.25 38.00
C GLN A 833 0.50 -1.37 36.77
N SER A 834 1.75 -1.05 36.45
CA SER A 834 2.10 0.17 35.72
C SER A 834 1.55 0.22 34.30
N ALA A 835 1.20 1.44 33.86
CA ALA A 835 1.15 1.83 32.47
C ALA A 835 2.26 1.13 31.65
N PRO A 836 2.00 0.72 30.38
CA PRO A 836 2.94 -0.05 29.58
C PRO A 836 4.38 0.50 29.67
N PRO A 837 5.43 -0.32 29.61
CA PRO A 837 6.79 0.21 29.56
C PRO A 837 6.88 1.27 28.45
N PRO A 838 7.67 2.37 28.59
CA PRO A 838 7.63 3.49 27.65
C PRO A 838 7.79 3.11 26.17
N ALA A 839 8.43 1.99 25.85
CA ALA A 839 8.54 1.43 24.50
C ALA A 839 7.20 0.98 23.89
N HIS A 840 6.20 0.63 24.70
CA HIS A 840 4.84 0.22 24.28
C HIS A 840 3.78 1.29 24.57
N ARG A 841 4.19 2.56 24.75
CA ARG A 841 3.27 3.70 24.88
C ARG A 841 3.16 4.41 23.54
N TYR A 842 2.37 3.85 22.64
CA TYR A 842 2.10 4.45 21.34
C TYR A 842 1.18 5.65 21.51
N THR A 843 1.56 6.82 20.98
CA THR A 843 0.57 7.88 20.76
C THR A 843 -0.47 7.39 19.75
N PRO A 844 -1.68 7.98 19.68
CA PRO A 844 -2.67 7.54 18.69
C PRO A 844 -2.12 7.55 17.26
N THR A 845 -1.40 8.61 16.89
CA THR A 845 -0.71 8.70 15.60
C THR A 845 0.45 7.70 15.43
N ALA A 846 1.02 7.16 16.51
CA ALA A 846 2.04 6.10 16.43
C ALA A 846 1.41 4.70 16.38
N LEU A 847 0.18 4.52 16.84
CA LEU A 847 -0.55 3.25 16.73
C LEU A 847 -0.86 2.93 15.25
N LEU A 848 -1.20 3.95 14.43
CA LEU A 848 -1.25 3.89 12.95
C LEU A 848 0.05 3.37 12.28
N LYS A 849 1.14 3.18 13.04
CA LYS A 849 2.48 2.82 12.53
C LYS A 849 3.09 1.62 13.23
N VAL A 850 2.44 1.10 14.26
CA VAL A 850 2.80 -0.24 14.73
C VAL A 850 2.34 -1.24 13.69
N SER A 851 2.74 -2.49 13.83
CA SER A 851 2.02 -3.50 13.10
C SER A 851 0.57 -3.52 13.59
N GLY A 852 -0.41 -3.48 12.69
CA GLY A 852 -1.82 -3.72 13.04
C GLY A 852 -2.03 -4.93 13.99
N PRO A 853 -1.18 -5.96 13.96
CA PRO A 853 -1.08 -6.94 15.04
C PRO A 853 -0.64 -6.51 16.46
N GLU A 854 0.33 -5.59 16.59
CA GLU A 854 0.63 -4.95 17.88
C GLU A 854 -0.55 -4.07 18.30
N GLN A 855 -1.27 -3.45 17.36
CA GLN A 855 -2.54 -2.77 17.63
C GLN A 855 -3.58 -3.78 18.16
N MET A 856 -3.82 -4.90 17.47
CA MET A 856 -4.64 -6.04 17.93
C MET A 856 -4.29 -6.44 19.36
N ARG A 857 -2.99 -6.65 19.63
CA ARG A 857 -2.46 -7.00 20.96
C ARG A 857 -2.72 -5.91 21.99
N GLN A 858 -2.47 -4.63 21.67
CA GLN A 858 -2.75 -3.53 22.60
C GLN A 858 -4.26 -3.45 22.89
N GLU A 859 -5.13 -3.60 21.89
CA GLU A 859 -6.59 -3.52 22.05
C GLU A 859 -7.14 -4.70 22.84
N TRP A 860 -6.79 -5.95 22.51
CA TRP A 860 -7.19 -7.14 23.29
C TRP A 860 -6.72 -7.05 24.74
N LEU A 861 -5.48 -6.61 24.98
CA LEU A 861 -4.94 -6.45 26.32
C LEU A 861 -5.58 -5.29 27.10
N ALA A 862 -6.12 -4.27 26.44
CA ALA A 862 -6.85 -3.18 27.07
C ALA A 862 -8.31 -3.55 27.39
N SER A 863 -8.98 -4.21 26.45
CA SER A 863 -10.42 -4.50 26.50
C SER A 863 -10.76 -5.81 27.21
N ARG A 864 -9.99 -6.88 26.96
CA ARG A 864 -10.33 -8.26 27.36
C ARG A 864 -9.27 -8.92 28.25
N GLY A 865 -8.05 -8.39 28.26
CA GLY A 865 -6.95 -8.80 29.14
C GLY A 865 -6.12 -10.00 28.64
N PRO A 866 -4.99 -10.32 29.30
CA PRO A 866 -3.99 -11.28 28.80
C PRO A 866 -4.52 -12.70 28.58
N ALA A 867 -5.43 -13.17 29.43
CA ALA A 867 -5.99 -14.52 29.33
C ALA A 867 -6.89 -14.68 28.09
N ALA A 868 -7.65 -13.64 27.72
CA ALA A 868 -8.49 -13.64 26.53
C ALA A 868 -7.66 -13.61 25.25
N TYR A 869 -6.60 -12.78 25.22
CA TYR A 869 -5.65 -12.72 24.11
C TYR A 869 -4.97 -14.09 23.87
N ALA A 870 -4.47 -14.73 24.93
CA ALA A 870 -3.86 -16.06 24.82
C ALA A 870 -4.85 -17.16 24.36
N ALA A 871 -6.12 -17.06 24.76
CA ALA A 871 -7.17 -17.99 24.32
C ALA A 871 -7.51 -17.83 22.83
N MET A 872 -7.58 -16.59 22.32
CA MET A 872 -7.77 -16.31 20.89
C MET A 872 -6.62 -16.89 20.04
N LEU A 873 -5.37 -16.64 20.43
CA LEU A 873 -4.20 -17.18 19.71
C LEU A 873 -4.23 -18.72 19.65
N ALA A 874 -4.58 -19.37 20.76
CA ALA A 874 -4.70 -20.83 20.84
C ALA A 874 -5.83 -21.39 19.96
N HIS A 875 -6.97 -20.69 19.86
CA HIS A 875 -8.08 -21.07 18.97
C HIS A 875 -7.64 -21.08 17.51
N VAL A 876 -6.95 -20.03 17.05
CA VAL A 876 -6.57 -19.92 15.64
C VAL A 876 -5.51 -20.96 15.25
N GLN A 877 -4.54 -21.22 16.13
CA GLN A 877 -3.59 -22.32 15.95
C GLN A 877 -4.29 -23.69 15.83
N ALA A 878 -5.44 -23.88 16.48
CA ALA A 878 -6.24 -25.10 16.38
C ALA A 878 -7.10 -25.14 15.10
N LEU A 879 -7.80 -24.05 14.77
CA LEU A 879 -8.65 -23.93 13.58
C LEU A 879 -7.86 -24.18 12.30
N ALA A 880 -6.66 -23.61 12.23
CA ALA A 880 -5.67 -23.85 11.19
C ALA A 880 -5.35 -25.31 10.93
N LYS A 881 -4.95 -26.00 12.00
CA LYS A 881 -4.58 -27.41 12.00
C LYS A 881 -5.75 -28.28 11.55
N ALA A 882 -6.99 -27.88 11.88
CA ALA A 882 -8.20 -28.52 11.39
C ALA A 882 -8.43 -28.27 9.88
N GLN A 883 -8.23 -27.05 9.40
CA GLN A 883 -8.35 -26.69 7.97
C GLN A 883 -7.22 -27.25 7.09
N ARG A 884 -6.13 -27.80 7.67
CA ARG A 884 -4.90 -28.25 6.99
C ARG A 884 -4.21 -27.16 6.16
N ARG A 885 -4.51 -25.90 6.43
CA ARG A 885 -3.74 -24.76 5.97
C ARG A 885 -2.63 -24.52 7.01
N PRO A 886 -1.49 -23.91 6.65
CA PRO A 886 -0.63 -23.35 7.69
C PRO A 886 -1.50 -22.39 8.49
N ALA A 887 -1.26 -22.24 9.80
CA ALA A 887 -2.17 -21.39 10.56
C ALA A 887 -2.24 -19.99 10.01
N SER A 888 -1.19 -19.56 9.26
CA SER A 888 -1.09 -18.28 8.57
C SER A 888 -2.42 -17.87 8.04
N SER A 889 -3.13 -18.75 7.36
CA SER A 889 -4.43 -18.41 6.83
C SER A 889 -5.60 -18.09 7.80
N LEU A 890 -5.43 -17.45 8.98
CA LEU A 890 -6.51 -17.12 9.92
C LEU A 890 -6.34 -15.90 10.92
N ILE A 891 -5.29 -15.06 10.88
CA ILE A 891 -5.01 -13.99 11.90
C ILE A 891 -4.37 -12.73 11.28
N ALA A 892 -4.06 -11.70 12.10
CA ALA A 892 -2.88 -10.84 11.87
C ALA A 892 -1.96 -10.67 13.12
N GLY A 893 -0.69 -11.13 13.03
CA GLY A 893 0.55 -10.88 13.82
C GLY A 893 0.69 -11.03 15.39
N GLN A 894 1.77 -10.66 16.14
CA GLN A 894 2.96 -9.71 16.08
C GLN A 894 4.39 -10.29 16.49
N ASP A 895 5.49 -10.20 15.69
CA ASP A 895 6.82 -10.92 15.77
C ASP A 895 7.45 -10.99 17.18
N ASP A 896 8.01 -12.14 17.60
CA ASP A 896 8.80 -12.32 18.84
C ASP A 896 10.21 -12.95 18.55
N ASP A 897 11.25 -12.32 19.10
CA ASP A 897 12.69 -12.68 19.30
C ASP A 897 13.54 -13.27 18.13
#